data_AF-A0A6J2X4E2-F1
#
_entry.id   AF-A0A6J2X4E2-F1
#
_cell.length_a   1.000
_cell.length_b   1.000
_cell.length_c   1.000
_cell.angle_alpha   90.00
_cell.angle_beta   90.00
_cell.angle_gamma   90.00
#
_symmetry.space_group_name_H-M   'P 1'
#
loop_
_entity.id
_entity.type
_entity.pdbx_description
1 polymer ?
#
loop_
_entity_poly.entity_id
_entity_poly.type
_entity_poly.pdbx_seq_one_letter_code
_entity_poly.pdbx_strand_id
1 'polypeptide(L)'
;MKCKYYRQLQCQASGKVVAEQFMVINGNHNHPREENDINAMNFKRELRQACVTERGTLKSIYERLSIRNPEGAVVVPFNSVRSSMLRWRQATTPNIPANLEELAIILQTGDWPRFSNCANGAFFSGSVVSDNHRAIIFGNQDFIQNFRASQYVFIDGTFKVVPRRPSFCQILTIFATSMDHAFPIVHIFMERKTKRLYDAVFAYLLTTFPNFVNETVITDYEVALIDSLRASYPQASLRGCFFHFCQAVLRKAKMLGVHRQINDNENGRILLRKYFALPLLPPNMIVRAFESLQDDNAELNDIFRELHVYVRRQWIERITPDHLSVYRQRHRTNNVMESYHRRLNSKLVRHPGVWDLIQILIDIQNTAVIELMQLERNATVFRIARKNIFFNARLNLAWDKLDDGRFSMADFLRHSVHLVERLDRQINEWNGDVQDVLDIEDPVPEPIQPLNLDPILQNPHLLEPNNSPPPLIFFQPQQNVPASPPPLVYFNVDPPVRVPSPILPLPNRPVDPPQDLENVGPPSPPQIVQNRTPPPAFQFPPIPEEIGILFAAFDNEDNFHRIVEHRWEPTMPVTVFDDLSMSPALRCLVCYLNKVQYVMQCGHAFCTTCTATLFNVQVAKCAMCRAELHGEPLLLYL
;
A
#
# COMPACT_ATOMS: atom_id res chain seq x y z
N MET A 1 24.33 -19.42 51.70
CA MET A 1 23.24 -18.42 51.87
C MET A 1 22.54 -18.69 53.19
N LYS A 2 22.35 -17.66 54.01
CA LYS A 2 21.64 -17.74 55.30
C LYS A 2 20.22 -17.17 55.14
N CYS A 3 19.28 -17.58 55.97
CA CYS A 3 17.93 -17.02 56.00
C CYS A 3 17.97 -15.48 56.21
N LYS A 4 17.05 -14.73 55.56
CA LYS A 4 16.87 -13.27 55.75
C LYS A 4 16.68 -12.90 57.23
N TYR A 5 16.02 -13.77 57.98
CA TYR A 5 15.76 -13.62 59.42
C TYR A 5 16.84 -14.22 60.32
N TYR A 6 18.01 -14.60 59.77
CA TYR A 6 19.12 -15.15 60.56
C TYR A 6 19.53 -14.24 61.72
N ARG A 7 19.54 -12.92 61.51
CA ARG A 7 19.88 -11.94 62.56
C ARG A 7 18.68 -11.50 63.40
N GLN A 8 17.50 -11.39 62.79
CA GLN A 8 16.31 -10.83 63.45
C GLN A 8 15.55 -11.86 64.30
N LEU A 9 15.42 -13.09 63.80
CA LEU A 9 14.69 -14.19 64.46
C LEU A 9 15.62 -15.35 64.86
N GLN A 10 16.94 -15.16 64.80
CA GLN A 10 17.94 -16.20 65.08
C GLN A 10 17.75 -17.50 64.26
N CYS A 11 17.13 -17.38 63.09
CA CYS A 11 16.81 -18.51 62.21
C CYS A 11 18.09 -19.15 61.65
N GLN A 12 18.39 -20.40 62.01
CA GLN A 12 19.61 -21.10 61.58
C GLN A 12 19.51 -21.72 60.17
N ALA A 13 18.38 -21.52 59.47
CA ALA A 13 18.18 -22.06 58.14
C ALA A 13 19.21 -21.51 57.15
N SER A 14 19.83 -22.41 56.39
CA SER A 14 20.87 -22.07 55.42
C SER A 14 20.89 -23.06 54.25
N GLY A 15 21.31 -22.56 53.09
CA GLY A 15 21.45 -23.37 51.88
C GLY A 15 22.62 -22.89 51.02
N LYS A 16 23.08 -23.74 50.11
CA LYS A 16 24.17 -23.45 49.17
C LYS A 16 23.75 -23.88 47.78
N VAL A 17 24.15 -23.10 46.77
CA VAL A 17 23.96 -23.47 45.37
C VAL A 17 25.22 -24.24 44.94
N VAL A 18 25.04 -25.45 44.42
CA VAL A 18 26.11 -26.28 43.84
C VAL A 18 25.61 -26.82 42.51
N ALA A 19 26.37 -26.61 41.42
CA ALA A 19 25.98 -26.99 40.06
C ALA A 19 24.56 -26.52 39.68
N GLU A 20 24.25 -25.24 39.94
CA GLU A 20 22.93 -24.62 39.70
C GLU A 20 21.75 -25.19 40.50
N GLN A 21 21.96 -26.20 41.33
CA GLN A 21 20.95 -26.77 42.21
C GLN A 21 21.06 -26.17 43.62
N PHE A 22 19.92 -25.76 44.18
CA PHE A 22 19.84 -25.27 45.55
C PHE A 22 19.80 -26.46 46.52
N MET A 23 20.86 -26.63 47.30
CA MET A 23 20.93 -27.60 48.38
C MET A 23 20.68 -26.93 49.73
N VAL A 24 19.76 -27.50 50.50
CA VAL A 24 19.49 -27.09 51.88
C VAL A 24 20.57 -27.71 52.78
N ILE A 25 21.30 -26.88 53.53
CA ILE A 25 22.30 -27.33 54.51
C ILE A 25 21.64 -27.47 55.89
N ASN A 26 20.81 -26.50 56.27
CA ASN A 26 19.98 -26.55 57.46
C ASN A 26 18.58 -26.05 57.09
N GLY A 27 17.57 -26.92 57.20
CA GLY A 27 16.22 -26.67 56.67
C GLY A 27 15.17 -26.23 57.68
N ASN A 28 15.50 -26.24 58.98
CA ASN A 28 14.53 -25.91 60.02
C ASN A 28 14.37 -24.40 60.19
N HIS A 29 13.29 -23.87 59.65
CA HIS A 29 12.85 -22.49 59.88
C HIS A 29 12.08 -22.42 61.21
N ASN A 30 12.40 -21.42 62.03
CA ASN A 30 11.72 -21.13 63.30
C ASN A 30 10.67 -20.02 63.16
N HIS A 31 10.26 -19.72 61.93
CA HIS A 31 9.30 -18.70 61.58
C HIS A 31 8.38 -19.24 60.47
N PRO A 32 7.13 -18.77 60.37
CA PRO A 32 6.23 -19.15 59.29
C PRO A 32 6.79 -18.72 57.93
N ARG A 33 6.32 -19.36 56.86
CA ARG A 33 6.63 -18.95 55.48
C ARG A 33 6.00 -17.59 55.25
N GLU A 34 6.80 -16.61 54.85
CA GLU A 34 6.27 -15.34 54.37
C GLU A 34 5.82 -15.51 52.92
N GLU A 35 4.57 -15.92 52.76
CA GLU A 35 3.94 -16.09 51.44
C GLU A 35 4.10 -14.85 50.57
N ASN A 36 4.01 -13.65 51.16
CA ASN A 36 4.25 -12.39 50.46
C ASN A 36 5.66 -12.27 49.86
N ASP A 37 6.70 -12.69 50.57
CA ASP A 37 8.09 -12.64 50.08
C ASP A 37 8.30 -13.65 48.93
N ILE A 38 7.72 -14.85 49.05
CA ILE A 38 7.78 -15.89 48.01
C ILE A 38 7.03 -15.42 46.76
N ASN A 39 5.81 -14.91 46.92
CA ASN A 39 4.97 -14.41 45.84
C ASN A 39 5.63 -13.22 45.15
N ALA A 40 6.25 -12.31 45.90
CA ALA A 40 7.02 -11.21 45.34
C ALA A 40 8.24 -11.69 44.53
N MET A 41 8.98 -12.71 45.00
CA MET A 41 10.13 -13.27 44.27
C MET A 41 9.71 -13.97 42.98
N ASN A 42 8.64 -14.78 43.03
CA ASN A 42 8.12 -15.49 41.86
C ASN A 42 7.63 -14.51 40.81
N PHE A 43 6.84 -13.51 41.21
CA PHE A 43 6.32 -12.51 40.29
C PHE A 43 7.44 -11.65 39.68
N LYS A 44 8.46 -11.24 40.46
CA LYS A 44 9.64 -10.55 39.91
C LYS A 44 10.41 -11.42 38.91
N ARG A 45 10.46 -12.74 39.12
CA ARG A 45 11.09 -13.68 38.18
C ARG A 45 10.34 -13.77 36.86
N GLU A 46 9.01 -13.87 36.91
CA GLU A 46 8.15 -13.83 35.72
C GLU A 46 8.30 -12.49 34.98
N LEU A 47 8.24 -11.37 35.69
CA LEU A 47 8.47 -10.04 35.11
C LEU A 47 9.84 -9.95 34.44
N ARG A 48 10.90 -10.46 35.08
CA ARG A 48 12.24 -10.48 34.50
C ARG A 48 12.27 -11.30 33.21
N GLN A 49 11.73 -12.52 33.24
CA GLN A 49 11.69 -13.38 32.04
C GLN A 49 10.95 -12.70 30.90
N ALA A 50 9.77 -12.12 31.17
CA ALA A 50 8.99 -11.41 30.18
C ALA A 50 9.68 -10.14 29.66
N CYS A 51 10.40 -9.39 30.50
CA CYS A 51 11.18 -8.24 30.04
C CYS A 51 12.27 -8.63 29.03
N VAL A 52 12.82 -9.84 29.17
CA VAL A 52 13.89 -10.40 28.32
C VAL A 52 13.34 -10.95 27.01
N THR A 53 12.21 -11.65 27.02
CA THR A 53 11.72 -12.39 25.84
C THR A 53 10.59 -11.69 25.10
N GLU A 54 9.74 -10.95 25.81
CA GLU A 54 8.51 -10.42 25.23
C GLU A 54 8.67 -9.00 24.68
N ARG A 55 7.76 -8.61 23.78
CA ARG A 55 7.64 -7.23 23.24
C ARG A 55 6.61 -6.42 24.02
N GLY A 56 6.50 -5.12 23.72
CA GLY A 56 5.52 -4.21 24.33
C GLY A 56 6.06 -3.40 25.50
N THR A 57 5.24 -2.49 26.03
CA THR A 57 5.65 -1.56 27.09
C THR A 57 5.82 -2.28 28.43
N LEU A 58 6.70 -1.78 29.30
CA LEU A 58 6.88 -2.34 30.64
C LEU A 58 5.56 -2.39 31.43
N LYS A 59 4.69 -1.40 31.21
CA LYS A 59 3.39 -1.31 31.86
C LYS A 59 2.44 -2.41 31.36
N SER A 60 2.36 -2.62 30.05
CA SER A 60 1.53 -3.68 29.45
C SER A 60 1.95 -5.07 29.92
N ILE A 61 3.27 -5.33 29.98
CA ILE A 61 3.82 -6.59 30.51
C ILE A 61 3.41 -6.78 31.97
N TYR A 62 3.59 -5.74 32.78
CA TYR A 62 3.21 -5.78 34.19
C TYR A 62 1.72 -6.08 34.36
N GLU A 63 0.84 -5.33 33.69
CA GLU A 63 -0.62 -5.49 33.83
C GLU A 63 -1.09 -6.90 33.43
N ARG A 64 -0.62 -7.42 32.29
CA ARG A 64 -0.96 -8.76 31.83
C ARG A 64 -0.50 -9.84 32.82
N LEU A 65 0.71 -9.71 33.36
CA LEU A 65 1.24 -10.66 34.33
C LEU A 65 0.58 -10.50 35.71
N SER A 66 0.18 -9.29 36.10
CA SER A 66 -0.56 -9.05 37.33
C SER A 66 -1.91 -9.76 37.35
N ILE A 67 -2.59 -9.87 36.21
CA ILE A 67 -3.83 -10.64 36.09
C ILE A 67 -3.57 -12.14 36.22
N ARG A 68 -2.44 -12.63 35.69
CA ARG A 68 -2.06 -14.05 35.76
C ARG A 68 -1.54 -14.47 37.14
N ASN A 69 -0.87 -13.55 37.84
CA ASN A 69 -0.28 -13.76 39.17
C ASN A 69 -0.71 -12.63 40.13
N PRO A 70 -1.97 -12.66 40.59
CA PRO A 70 -2.53 -11.60 41.43
C PRO A 70 -1.86 -11.55 42.81
N GLU A 71 -1.51 -12.69 43.38
CA GLU A 71 -0.89 -12.78 44.71
C GLU A 71 0.46 -12.04 44.76
N GLY A 72 1.31 -12.21 43.74
CA GLY A 72 2.56 -11.48 43.64
C GLY A 72 2.38 -10.00 43.29
N ALA A 73 1.35 -9.66 42.51
CA ALA A 73 1.05 -8.29 42.10
C ALA A 73 0.55 -7.40 43.24
N VAL A 74 -0.17 -7.97 44.22
CA VAL A 74 -0.57 -7.25 45.45
C VAL A 74 0.66 -6.78 46.23
N VAL A 75 1.73 -7.59 46.26
CA VAL A 75 2.95 -7.31 47.03
C VAL A 75 3.94 -6.42 46.25
N VAL A 76 3.98 -6.52 44.93
CA VAL A 76 4.96 -5.84 44.08
C VAL A 76 4.27 -4.85 43.15
N PRO A 77 3.95 -3.63 43.62
CA PRO A 77 3.31 -2.62 42.78
C PRO A 77 4.23 -2.15 41.64
N PHE A 78 3.67 -1.79 40.49
CA PHE A 78 4.43 -1.40 39.28
C PHE A 78 5.53 -0.37 39.56
N ASN A 79 5.22 0.68 40.30
CA ASN A 79 6.17 1.76 40.60
C ASN A 79 7.40 1.26 41.39
N SER A 80 7.26 0.21 42.21
CA SER A 80 8.36 -0.38 42.97
C SER A 80 9.32 -1.22 42.11
N VAL A 81 8.82 -1.79 41.00
CA VAL A 81 9.57 -2.75 40.17
C VAL A 81 9.95 -2.17 38.80
N ARG A 82 9.36 -1.04 38.39
CA ARG A 82 9.60 -0.36 37.11
C ARG A 82 11.08 -0.19 36.78
N SER A 83 11.88 0.32 37.72
CA SER A 83 13.32 0.53 37.50
C SER A 83 14.09 -0.78 37.36
N SER A 84 13.66 -1.85 38.02
CA SER A 84 14.25 -3.18 37.85
C SER A 84 13.87 -3.79 36.50
N MET A 85 12.60 -3.67 36.09
CA MET A 85 12.13 -4.09 34.76
C MET A 85 12.89 -3.37 33.64
N LEU A 86 13.09 -2.05 33.79
CA LEU A 86 13.86 -1.27 32.83
C LEU A 86 15.31 -1.78 32.72
N ARG A 87 15.98 -2.01 33.86
CA ARG A 87 17.35 -2.55 33.88
C ARG A 87 17.43 -3.95 33.25
N TRP A 88 16.50 -4.85 33.56
CA TRP A 88 16.47 -6.18 32.95
C TRP A 88 16.27 -6.14 31.45
N ARG A 89 15.44 -5.22 30.96
CA ARG A 89 15.22 -5.00 29.53
C ARG A 89 16.45 -4.41 28.84
N GLN A 90 17.08 -3.41 29.44
CA GLN A 90 18.29 -2.78 28.91
C GLN A 90 19.47 -3.76 28.88
N ALA A 91 19.61 -4.61 29.90
CA ALA A 91 20.63 -5.67 29.92
C ALA A 91 20.46 -6.69 28.78
N THR A 92 19.28 -6.75 28.15
CA THR A 92 18.94 -7.64 27.05
C THR A 92 18.58 -6.88 25.77
N THR A 93 19.10 -5.67 25.63
CA THR A 93 18.97 -4.86 24.42
C THR A 93 20.37 -4.44 23.98
N PRO A 94 20.77 -4.70 22.72
CA PRO A 94 22.09 -4.32 22.26
C PRO A 94 22.28 -2.80 22.30
N ASN A 95 23.54 -2.37 22.37
CA ASN A 95 23.88 -0.98 22.19
C ASN A 95 23.39 -0.47 20.83
N ILE A 96 23.11 0.83 20.73
CA ILE A 96 22.70 1.44 19.47
C ILE A 96 23.90 1.38 18.51
N PRO A 97 23.78 0.71 17.35
CA PRO A 97 24.89 0.60 16.42
C PRO A 97 25.21 1.94 15.76
N ALA A 98 26.49 2.15 15.46
CA ALA A 98 26.99 3.37 14.83
C ALA A 98 26.56 3.48 13.36
N ASN A 99 26.55 2.35 12.64
CA ASN A 99 26.24 2.26 11.21
C ASN A 99 25.44 0.97 10.88
N LEU A 100 25.04 0.79 9.62
CA LEU A 100 24.29 -0.40 9.21
C LEU A 100 25.13 -1.68 9.23
N GLU A 101 26.45 -1.58 9.15
CA GLU A 101 27.32 -2.75 9.23
C GLU A 101 27.31 -3.37 10.62
N GLU A 102 27.52 -2.54 11.66
CA GLU A 102 27.42 -2.99 13.05
C GLU A 102 26.03 -3.53 13.36
N LEU A 103 24.97 -2.88 12.85
CA LEU A 103 23.60 -3.38 12.98
C LEU A 103 23.44 -4.77 12.33
N ALA A 104 23.98 -4.98 11.12
CA ALA A 104 23.91 -6.26 10.44
C ALA A 104 24.64 -7.36 11.22
N ILE A 105 25.82 -7.07 11.77
CA ILE A 105 26.58 -8.01 12.62
C ILE A 105 25.76 -8.39 13.85
N ILE A 106 25.21 -7.40 14.57
CA ILE A 106 24.38 -7.66 15.76
C ILE A 106 23.19 -8.57 15.41
N LEU A 107 22.50 -8.32 14.29
CA LEU A 107 21.35 -9.11 13.88
C LEU A 107 21.73 -10.52 13.41
N GLN A 108 22.89 -10.69 12.76
CA GLN A 108 23.39 -11.99 12.28
C GLN A 108 23.77 -12.96 13.40
N THR A 109 24.26 -12.45 14.54
CA THR A 109 24.62 -13.32 15.68
C THR A 109 23.43 -14.12 16.21
N GLY A 110 22.19 -13.63 16.04
CA GLY A 110 20.99 -14.31 16.52
C GLY A 110 20.82 -14.27 18.06
N ASP A 111 21.74 -13.62 18.77
CA ASP A 111 21.74 -13.53 20.25
C ASP A 111 20.57 -12.70 20.80
N TRP A 112 19.79 -12.07 19.91
CA TRP A 112 18.73 -11.13 20.27
C TRP A 112 17.35 -11.49 19.67
N PRO A 113 16.71 -12.60 20.13
CA PRO A 113 15.45 -13.10 19.58
C PRO A 113 14.33 -12.07 19.44
N ARG A 114 14.28 -11.07 20.34
CA ARG A 114 13.30 -9.97 20.30
C ARG A 114 13.36 -9.16 18.99
N PHE A 115 14.54 -9.05 18.40
CA PHE A 115 14.82 -8.25 17.20
C PHE A 115 15.10 -9.11 15.95
N SER A 116 15.38 -10.41 16.12
CA SER A 116 15.67 -11.31 15.00
C SER A 116 14.49 -12.20 14.59
N ASN A 117 13.54 -12.51 15.49
CA ASN A 117 12.51 -13.52 15.23
C ASN A 117 11.12 -12.89 15.00
N CYS A 118 10.35 -13.47 14.07
CA CYS A 118 8.93 -13.21 13.84
C CYS A 118 8.10 -14.40 14.38
N ALA A 119 6.76 -14.34 14.28
CA ALA A 119 5.85 -15.41 14.73
C ALA A 119 6.32 -16.81 14.29
N ASN A 120 6.63 -17.00 13.01
CA ASN A 120 7.12 -18.26 12.44
C ASN A 120 8.40 -18.01 11.64
N GLY A 121 9.56 -17.98 12.32
CA GLY A 121 10.87 -17.88 11.65
C GLY A 121 11.57 -16.52 11.80
N ALA A 122 12.69 -16.35 11.11
CA ALA A 122 13.49 -15.13 11.19
C ALA A 122 12.77 -13.93 10.52
N PHE A 123 13.00 -12.74 11.06
CA PHE A 123 12.58 -11.47 10.47
C PHE A 123 13.73 -10.78 9.74
N PHE A 124 14.93 -10.80 10.31
CA PHE A 124 16.14 -10.39 9.59
C PHE A 124 16.46 -11.42 8.51
N SER A 125 16.52 -11.00 7.25
CA SER A 125 16.83 -11.86 6.12
C SER A 125 18.31 -11.79 5.77
N GLY A 126 18.87 -10.59 5.62
CA GLY A 126 20.28 -10.44 5.25
C GLY A 126 20.73 -9.00 5.07
N SER A 127 21.95 -8.83 4.57
CA SER A 127 22.52 -7.53 4.23
C SER A 127 23.31 -7.62 2.92
N VAL A 128 23.21 -6.56 2.11
CA VAL A 128 23.94 -6.42 0.86
C VAL A 128 24.79 -5.16 0.89
N VAL A 129 25.90 -5.17 0.15
CA VAL A 129 26.82 -4.04 0.01
C VAL A 129 27.08 -3.79 -1.46
N SER A 130 27.03 -2.53 -1.87
CA SER A 130 27.35 -2.06 -3.21
C SER A 130 27.90 -0.65 -3.12
N ASP A 131 29.03 -0.35 -3.80
CA ASP A 131 29.71 0.95 -3.75
C ASP A 131 29.96 1.48 -2.33
N ASN A 132 30.41 0.62 -1.41
CA ASN A 132 30.61 0.96 0.01
C ASN A 132 29.34 1.44 0.74
N HIS A 133 28.17 1.23 0.16
CA HIS A 133 26.88 1.49 0.78
C HIS A 133 26.15 0.19 1.07
N ARG A 134 25.47 0.15 2.22
CA ARG A 134 24.81 -1.04 2.73
C ARG A 134 23.29 -0.90 2.67
N ALA A 135 22.65 -2.04 2.45
CA ALA A 135 21.24 -2.22 2.74
C ALA A 135 21.04 -3.41 3.69
N ILE A 136 20.09 -3.28 4.60
CA ILE A 136 19.66 -4.34 5.52
C ILE A 136 18.24 -4.75 5.15
N ILE A 137 18.02 -6.03 4.95
CA ILE A 137 16.79 -6.60 4.42
C ILE A 137 16.10 -7.39 5.53
N PHE A 138 14.87 -6.99 5.84
CA PHE A 138 13.96 -7.68 6.73
C PHE A 138 12.81 -8.26 5.93
N GLY A 139 12.55 -9.54 6.10
CA GLY A 139 11.51 -10.26 5.40
C GLY A 139 11.43 -11.68 5.94
N ASN A 140 10.23 -12.09 6.35
CA ASN A 140 10.02 -13.44 6.84
C ASN A 140 9.81 -14.38 5.65
N GLN A 141 10.73 -15.33 5.46
CA GLN A 141 10.73 -16.22 4.31
C GLN A 141 9.44 -17.05 4.20
N ASP A 142 8.95 -17.60 5.32
CA ASP A 142 7.72 -18.40 5.33
C ASP A 142 6.50 -17.56 4.95
N PHE A 143 6.44 -16.29 5.38
CA PHE A 143 5.36 -15.39 5.01
C PHE A 143 5.41 -15.00 3.53
N ILE A 144 6.59 -14.64 3.00
CA ILE A 144 6.77 -14.23 1.60
C ILE A 144 6.35 -15.35 0.63
N GLN A 145 6.56 -16.61 1.01
CA GLN A 145 6.15 -17.76 0.19
C GLN A 145 4.64 -17.87 -0.05
N ASN A 146 3.79 -17.18 0.72
CA ASN A 146 2.34 -17.16 0.48
C ASN A 146 1.94 -16.24 -0.69
N PHE A 147 2.89 -15.46 -1.23
CA PHE A 147 2.64 -14.45 -2.25
C PHE A 147 3.24 -14.80 -3.63
N ARG A 148 3.54 -16.08 -3.87
CA ARG A 148 4.15 -16.57 -5.14
C ARG A 148 3.33 -16.22 -6.38
N ALA A 149 2.00 -16.17 -6.25
CA ALA A 149 1.07 -15.85 -7.33
C ALA A 149 0.50 -14.43 -7.20
N SER A 150 1.25 -13.52 -6.56
CA SER A 150 0.77 -12.15 -6.38
C SER A 150 0.72 -11.42 -7.71
N GLN A 151 -0.46 -10.94 -8.09
CA GLN A 151 -0.65 -10.18 -9.32
C GLN A 151 -0.01 -8.78 -9.23
N TYR A 152 -0.13 -8.14 -8.07
CA TYR A 152 0.31 -6.77 -7.85
C TYR A 152 1.30 -6.67 -6.70
N VAL A 153 2.42 -5.99 -6.99
CA VAL A 153 3.40 -5.55 -6.00
C VAL A 153 3.48 -4.04 -5.97
N PHE A 154 3.57 -3.47 -4.77
CA PHE A 154 3.77 -2.04 -4.57
C PHE A 154 5.09 -1.80 -3.85
N ILE A 155 5.86 -0.82 -4.32
CA ILE A 155 7.15 -0.44 -3.76
C ILE A 155 7.15 1.07 -3.51
N ASP A 156 7.62 1.47 -2.33
CA ASP A 156 7.65 2.88 -1.88
C ASP A 156 8.72 3.06 -0.81
N GLY A 157 9.34 4.24 -0.84
CA GLY A 157 10.33 4.67 0.14
C GLY A 157 9.72 5.62 1.17
N THR A 158 10.03 5.41 2.46
CA THR A 158 9.62 6.35 3.52
C THR A 158 10.80 6.93 4.30
N PHE A 159 10.72 8.24 4.58
CA PHE A 159 11.82 9.07 5.13
C PHE A 159 11.58 9.54 6.57
N LYS A 160 10.31 9.77 6.97
CA LYS A 160 9.97 10.44 8.25
C LYS A 160 10.27 9.58 9.50
N VAL A 161 10.38 8.27 9.32
CA VAL A 161 10.56 7.28 10.39
C VAL A 161 11.98 6.71 10.47
N VAL A 162 12.93 7.32 9.75
CA VAL A 162 14.31 6.87 9.75
C VAL A 162 15.01 7.28 11.06
N PRO A 163 15.61 6.36 11.82
CA PRO A 163 16.43 6.65 13.00
C PRO A 163 17.59 7.59 12.67
N ARG A 164 18.01 8.39 13.66
CA ARG A 164 19.25 9.20 13.55
C ARG A 164 20.51 8.35 13.70
N ARG A 165 20.41 7.22 14.43
CA ARG A 165 21.50 6.26 14.63
C ARG A 165 20.96 4.83 14.60
N PRO A 166 21.52 3.94 13.76
CA PRO A 166 22.46 4.24 12.67
C PRO A 166 21.78 5.13 11.61
N SER A 167 22.56 5.96 10.93
CA SER A 167 22.03 6.86 9.89
C SER A 167 21.87 6.12 8.57
N PHE A 168 20.71 6.24 7.95
CA PHE A 168 20.43 5.75 6.61
C PHE A 168 19.44 6.70 5.92
N CYS A 169 19.24 6.59 4.60
CA CYS A 169 18.46 7.58 3.86
C CYS A 169 16.97 7.26 3.81
N GLN A 170 16.59 5.98 3.79
CA GLN A 170 15.19 5.58 3.67
C GLN A 170 14.91 4.17 4.20
N ILE A 171 13.62 3.91 4.43
CA ILE A 171 13.07 2.55 4.52
C ILE A 171 12.30 2.27 3.22
N LEU A 172 12.82 1.40 2.37
CA LEU A 172 12.08 0.87 1.23
C LEU A 172 11.15 -0.25 1.73
N THR A 173 9.88 -0.22 1.35
CA THR A 173 8.92 -1.27 1.72
C THR A 173 8.32 -1.90 0.47
N ILE A 174 8.24 -3.23 0.44
CA ILE A 174 7.61 -4.00 -0.63
C ILE A 174 6.31 -4.59 -0.09
N PHE A 175 5.21 -4.35 -0.80
CA PHE A 175 3.91 -4.95 -0.55
C PHE A 175 3.56 -5.95 -1.64
N ALA A 176 2.95 -7.05 -1.25
CA ALA A 176 2.32 -7.99 -2.18
C ALA A 176 0.83 -8.10 -1.89
N THR A 177 0.07 -8.42 -2.93
CA THR A 177 -1.38 -8.65 -2.85
C THR A 177 -1.73 -10.13 -2.72
N SER A 178 -2.72 -10.42 -1.89
CA SER A 178 -3.39 -11.73 -1.79
C SER A 178 -4.85 -11.51 -1.38
N MET A 179 -5.78 -12.23 -2.01
CA MET A 179 -7.24 -12.14 -1.75
C MET A 179 -7.74 -10.68 -1.68
N ASP A 180 -7.35 -9.84 -2.64
CA ASP A 180 -7.69 -8.41 -2.72
C ASP A 180 -7.16 -7.51 -1.60
N HIS A 181 -6.25 -8.01 -0.77
CA HIS A 181 -5.60 -7.28 0.31
C HIS A 181 -4.11 -7.16 0.06
N ALA A 182 -3.51 -6.04 0.44
CA ALA A 182 -2.07 -5.82 0.34
C ALA A 182 -1.39 -5.93 1.70
N PHE A 183 -0.25 -6.61 1.71
CA PHE A 183 0.53 -6.94 2.90
C PHE A 183 1.97 -6.47 2.74
N PRO A 184 2.56 -5.81 3.77
CA PRO A 184 3.99 -5.55 3.77
C PRO A 184 4.71 -6.88 3.95
N ILE A 185 5.60 -7.21 3.01
CA ILE A 185 6.31 -8.48 3.00
C ILE A 185 7.82 -8.32 3.20
N VAL A 186 8.37 -7.16 2.84
CA VAL A 186 9.79 -6.83 2.99
C VAL A 186 9.97 -5.37 3.40
N HIS A 187 10.89 -5.13 4.34
CA HIS A 187 11.37 -3.81 4.73
C HIS A 187 12.88 -3.72 4.57
N ILE A 188 13.38 -2.62 4.02
CA ILE A 188 14.80 -2.50 3.67
C ILE A 188 15.34 -1.16 4.15
N PHE A 189 16.33 -1.18 5.03
CA PHE A 189 17.05 0.02 5.44
C PHE A 189 18.15 0.27 4.44
N MET A 190 18.14 1.41 3.75
CA MET A 190 19.09 1.72 2.69
C MET A 190 19.89 2.98 3.02
N GLU A 191 21.22 2.91 2.90
CA GLU A 191 22.07 4.09 3.09
C GLU A 191 22.01 5.09 1.94
N ARG A 192 21.72 4.62 0.72
CA ARG A 192 21.61 5.44 -0.50
C ARG A 192 20.50 4.98 -1.42
N LYS A 193 20.05 5.90 -2.27
CA LYS A 193 19.02 5.70 -3.32
C LYS A 193 19.63 5.55 -4.71
N THR A 194 20.72 4.81 -4.77
CA THR A 194 21.52 4.63 -6.00
C THR A 194 21.09 3.36 -6.71
N LYS A 195 21.05 3.39 -8.05
CA LYS A 195 20.67 2.22 -8.86
C LYS A 195 21.46 0.96 -8.48
N ARG A 196 22.78 1.08 -8.28
CA ARG A 196 23.66 -0.04 -7.91
C ARG A 196 23.32 -0.70 -6.58
N LEU A 197 22.80 0.05 -5.61
CA LEU A 197 22.37 -0.51 -4.32
C LEU A 197 20.99 -1.17 -4.46
N TYR A 198 20.09 -0.58 -5.26
CA TYR A 198 18.84 -1.26 -5.62
C TYR A 198 19.09 -2.56 -6.38
N ASP A 199 20.02 -2.57 -7.34
CA ASP A 199 20.37 -3.76 -8.11
C ASP A 199 20.85 -4.88 -7.19
N ALA A 200 21.73 -4.56 -6.22
CA ALA A 200 22.18 -5.52 -5.22
C ALA A 200 21.04 -6.03 -4.33
N VAL A 201 20.12 -5.16 -3.93
CA VAL A 201 18.92 -5.52 -3.15
C VAL A 201 18.03 -6.48 -3.95
N PHE A 202 17.68 -6.16 -5.19
CA PHE A 202 16.78 -7.00 -5.98
C PHE A 202 17.43 -8.31 -6.42
N ALA A 203 18.74 -8.33 -6.70
CA ALA A 203 19.48 -9.57 -6.94
C ALA A 203 19.42 -10.50 -5.71
N TYR A 204 19.58 -9.94 -4.50
CA TYR A 204 19.42 -10.70 -3.26
C TYR A 204 17.99 -11.23 -3.10
N LEU A 205 16.97 -10.40 -3.35
CA LEU A 205 15.57 -10.82 -3.23
C LEU A 205 15.22 -11.93 -4.23
N LEU A 206 15.67 -11.84 -5.48
CA LEU A 206 15.47 -12.88 -6.49
C LEU A 206 16.15 -14.21 -6.13
N THR A 207 17.35 -14.13 -5.53
CA THR A 207 18.08 -15.32 -5.08
C THR A 207 17.42 -15.96 -3.86
N THR A 208 16.95 -15.13 -2.92
CA THR A 208 16.37 -15.59 -1.64
C THR A 208 14.92 -16.05 -1.80
N PHE A 209 14.18 -15.44 -2.74
CA PHE A 209 12.75 -15.67 -2.96
C PHE A 209 12.45 -15.97 -4.45
N PRO A 210 13.01 -17.04 -5.03
CA PRO A 210 12.97 -17.28 -6.48
C PRO A 210 11.56 -17.52 -7.04
N ASN A 211 10.61 -17.91 -6.19
CA ASN A 211 9.22 -18.16 -6.59
C ASN A 211 8.32 -16.91 -6.48
N PHE A 212 8.87 -15.76 -6.10
CA PHE A 212 8.13 -14.51 -6.02
C PHE A 212 8.15 -13.80 -7.39
N VAL A 213 7.28 -14.25 -8.29
CA VAL A 213 7.14 -13.70 -9.64
C VAL A 213 5.96 -12.73 -9.65
N ASN A 214 6.22 -11.49 -10.08
CA ASN A 214 5.23 -10.42 -10.03
C ASN A 214 4.81 -10.03 -11.44
N GLU A 215 3.51 -10.05 -11.71
CA GLU A 215 2.98 -9.64 -13.01
C GLU A 215 3.03 -8.13 -13.19
N THR A 216 2.62 -7.37 -12.16
CA THR A 216 2.59 -5.91 -12.20
C THR A 216 3.28 -5.33 -10.97
N VAL A 217 4.25 -4.44 -11.21
CA VAL A 217 4.96 -3.70 -10.16
C VAL A 217 4.57 -2.23 -10.25
N ILE A 218 4.07 -1.67 -9.15
CA ILE A 218 3.66 -0.28 -9.05
C ILE A 218 4.61 0.44 -8.09
N THR A 219 5.23 1.52 -8.55
CA THR A 219 6.17 2.32 -7.77
C THR A 219 5.97 3.81 -8.05
N ASP A 220 6.61 4.66 -7.25
CA ASP A 220 6.77 6.07 -7.59
C ASP A 220 7.76 6.27 -8.77
N TYR A 221 8.04 7.53 -9.12
CA TYR A 221 8.87 7.86 -10.29
C TYR A 221 10.35 8.04 -9.96
N GLU A 222 10.86 7.35 -8.94
CA GLU A 222 12.29 7.38 -8.64
C GLU A 222 13.09 6.62 -9.73
N VAL A 223 13.92 7.36 -10.47
CA VAL A 223 14.63 6.87 -11.67
C VAL A 223 15.54 5.68 -11.35
N ALA A 224 16.35 5.79 -10.30
CA ALA A 224 17.26 4.73 -9.88
C ALA A 224 16.53 3.43 -9.52
N LEU A 225 15.38 3.54 -8.87
CA LEU A 225 14.52 2.42 -8.51
C LEU A 225 13.88 1.80 -9.77
N ILE A 226 13.29 2.62 -10.65
CA ILE A 226 12.69 2.18 -11.90
C ILE A 226 13.69 1.42 -12.78
N ASP A 227 14.89 1.98 -12.99
CA ASP A 227 15.89 1.38 -13.86
C ASP A 227 16.41 0.05 -13.27
N SER A 228 16.47 -0.06 -11.95
CA SER A 228 16.82 -1.30 -11.27
C SER A 228 15.72 -2.36 -11.37
N LEU A 229 14.46 -1.96 -11.23
CA LEU A 229 13.30 -2.84 -11.39
C LEU A 229 13.18 -3.36 -12.83
N ARG A 230 13.39 -2.52 -13.84
CA ARG A 230 13.38 -2.94 -15.25
C ARG A 230 14.46 -3.98 -15.54
N ALA A 231 15.64 -3.82 -14.95
CA ALA A 231 16.73 -4.78 -15.11
C ALA A 231 16.46 -6.10 -14.37
N SER A 232 15.87 -6.03 -13.17
CA SER A 232 15.65 -7.19 -12.31
C SER A 232 14.39 -7.98 -12.66
N TYR A 233 13.34 -7.31 -13.16
CA TYR A 233 12.04 -7.89 -13.50
C TYR A 233 11.63 -7.50 -14.93
N PRO A 234 12.39 -7.91 -15.97
CA PRO A 234 12.14 -7.49 -17.35
C PRO A 234 10.79 -7.96 -17.91
N GLN A 235 10.21 -9.01 -17.34
CA GLN A 235 8.92 -9.56 -17.74
C GLN A 235 7.74 -8.93 -16.98
N ALA A 236 8.00 -8.17 -15.92
CA ALA A 236 6.94 -7.54 -15.14
C ALA A 236 6.44 -6.27 -15.83
N SER A 237 5.13 -6.03 -15.76
CA SER A 237 4.52 -4.77 -16.16
C SER A 237 4.82 -3.71 -15.10
N LEU A 238 5.86 -2.92 -15.32
CA LEU A 238 6.22 -1.82 -14.43
C LEU A 238 5.32 -0.60 -14.71
N ARG A 239 4.57 -0.14 -13.70
CA ARG A 239 3.62 0.97 -13.80
C ARG A 239 3.93 2.06 -12.78
N GLY A 240 3.75 3.31 -13.18
CA GLY A 240 3.88 4.46 -12.30
C GLY A 240 2.63 4.69 -11.44
N CYS A 241 2.81 5.27 -10.25
CA CYS A 241 1.70 5.65 -9.38
C CYS A 241 0.96 6.88 -9.93
N PHE A 242 -0.34 6.76 -10.18
CA PHE A 242 -1.21 7.85 -10.64
C PHE A 242 -1.21 9.05 -9.69
N PHE A 243 -1.24 8.79 -8.38
CA PHE A 243 -1.25 9.84 -7.36
C PHE A 243 0.03 10.68 -7.40
N HIS A 244 1.19 10.03 -7.46
CA HIS A 244 2.49 10.70 -7.51
C HIS A 244 2.67 11.51 -8.80
N PHE A 245 2.12 11.03 -9.93
CA PHE A 245 2.09 11.80 -11.18
C PHE A 245 1.30 13.11 -11.00
N CYS A 246 0.04 13.02 -10.54
CA CYS A 246 -0.80 14.19 -10.31
C CYS A 246 -0.15 15.17 -9.33
N GLN A 247 0.47 14.66 -8.27
CA GLN A 247 1.19 15.48 -7.29
C GLN A 247 2.38 16.20 -7.92
N ALA A 248 3.17 15.52 -8.75
CA ALA A 248 4.33 16.10 -9.41
C ALA A 248 3.93 17.16 -10.44
N VAL A 249 2.88 16.93 -11.25
CA VAL A 249 2.33 17.93 -12.19
C VAL A 249 1.81 19.15 -11.43
N LEU A 250 1.04 18.96 -10.35
CA LEU A 250 0.52 20.07 -9.56
C LEU A 250 1.64 20.89 -8.90
N ARG A 251 2.66 20.22 -8.34
CA ARG A 251 3.82 20.91 -7.76
C ARG A 251 4.53 21.76 -8.81
N LYS A 252 4.80 21.22 -10.00
CA LYS A 252 5.42 22.00 -11.08
C LYS A 252 4.53 23.16 -11.54
N ALA A 253 3.22 22.94 -11.67
CA ALA A 253 2.26 24.00 -11.99
C ALA A 253 2.24 25.14 -10.94
N LYS A 254 2.40 24.82 -9.66
CA LYS A 254 2.55 25.83 -8.59
C LYS A 254 3.87 26.59 -8.69
N MET A 255 4.99 25.88 -8.88
CA MET A 255 6.32 26.47 -9.03
C MET A 255 6.40 27.44 -10.23
N LEU A 256 5.77 27.08 -11.35
CA LEU A 256 5.71 27.90 -12.56
C LEU A 256 4.66 29.03 -12.47
N GLY A 257 3.93 29.16 -11.35
CA GLY A 257 2.90 30.17 -11.17
C GLY A 257 1.60 29.91 -11.95
N VAL A 258 1.48 28.82 -12.71
CA VAL A 258 0.28 28.42 -13.48
C VAL A 258 -0.92 28.31 -12.55
N HIS A 259 -0.77 27.61 -11.42
CA HIS A 259 -1.88 27.36 -10.48
C HIS A 259 -2.48 28.65 -9.92
N ARG A 260 -1.65 29.67 -9.68
CA ARG A 260 -2.10 31.00 -9.23
C ARG A 260 -2.84 31.75 -10.34
N GLN A 261 -2.30 31.74 -11.55
CA GLN A 261 -2.88 32.46 -12.70
C GLN A 261 -4.24 31.90 -13.13
N ILE A 262 -4.47 30.60 -12.94
CA ILE A 262 -5.75 29.96 -13.30
C ILE A 262 -6.77 29.93 -12.17
N ASN A 263 -6.48 30.53 -11.00
CA ASN A 263 -7.33 30.39 -9.81
C ASN A 263 -8.80 30.76 -10.09
N ASP A 264 -9.00 31.87 -10.80
CA ASP A 264 -10.33 32.38 -11.17
C ASP A 264 -10.71 32.03 -12.62
N ASN A 265 -9.87 31.28 -13.33
CA ASN A 265 -10.08 30.84 -14.71
C ASN A 265 -10.52 29.37 -14.74
N GLU A 266 -11.82 29.10 -14.88
CA GLU A 266 -12.36 27.74 -14.96
C GLU A 266 -11.75 26.93 -16.12
N ASN A 267 -11.55 27.54 -17.29
CA ASN A 267 -10.95 26.86 -18.44
C ASN A 267 -9.50 26.42 -18.15
N GLY A 268 -8.73 27.26 -17.46
CA GLY A 268 -7.39 26.92 -16.98
C GLY A 268 -7.40 25.76 -15.98
N ARG A 269 -8.35 25.75 -15.03
CA ARG A 269 -8.51 24.64 -14.07
C ARG A 269 -8.92 23.33 -14.76
N ILE A 270 -9.83 23.41 -15.74
CA ILE A 270 -10.21 22.27 -16.58
C ILE A 270 -8.98 21.75 -17.35
N LEU A 271 -8.18 22.63 -17.96
CA LEU A 271 -6.96 22.24 -18.68
C LEU A 271 -5.96 21.52 -17.77
N LEU A 272 -5.69 22.05 -16.56
CA LEU A 272 -4.83 21.38 -15.58
C LEU A 272 -5.37 19.98 -15.19
N ARG A 273 -6.68 19.83 -15.07
CA ARG A 273 -7.30 18.53 -14.79
C ARG A 273 -7.22 17.57 -15.99
N LYS A 274 -7.25 18.07 -17.23
CA LYS A 274 -6.97 17.24 -18.42
C LYS A 274 -5.53 16.70 -18.40
N TYR A 275 -4.55 17.50 -17.94
CA TYR A 275 -3.19 17.00 -17.68
C TYR A 275 -3.17 15.84 -16.67
N PHE A 276 -3.93 15.95 -15.58
CA PHE A 276 -4.06 14.86 -14.61
C PHE A 276 -4.72 13.61 -15.21
N ALA A 277 -5.56 13.75 -16.22
CA ALA A 277 -6.25 12.64 -16.85
C ALA A 277 -5.41 11.87 -17.88
N LEU A 278 -4.27 12.41 -18.34
CA LEU A 278 -3.43 11.76 -19.37
C LEU A 278 -3.09 10.28 -19.05
N PRO A 279 -2.67 9.90 -17.82
CA PRO A 279 -2.37 8.51 -17.50
C PRO A 279 -3.58 7.57 -17.57
N LEU A 280 -4.80 8.10 -17.54
CA LEU A 280 -6.03 7.30 -17.58
C LEU A 280 -6.35 6.80 -18.99
N LEU A 281 -5.63 7.27 -20.01
CA LEU A 281 -5.80 6.84 -21.40
C LEU A 281 -4.91 5.63 -21.73
N PRO A 282 -5.29 4.84 -22.76
CA PRO A 282 -4.41 3.84 -23.36
C PRO A 282 -3.05 4.45 -23.77
N PRO A 283 -1.91 3.74 -23.62
CA PRO A 283 -0.58 4.28 -23.92
C PRO A 283 -0.46 4.92 -25.31
N ASN A 284 -1.03 4.27 -26.32
CA ASN A 284 -1.03 4.71 -27.72
C ASN A 284 -1.84 6.00 -27.98
N MET A 285 -2.67 6.43 -27.03
CA MET A 285 -3.48 7.66 -27.14
C MET A 285 -2.88 8.83 -26.38
N ILE A 286 -1.97 8.60 -25.42
CA ILE A 286 -1.45 9.64 -24.51
C ILE A 286 -0.73 10.76 -25.26
N VAL A 287 0.09 10.44 -26.26
CA VAL A 287 0.86 11.45 -27.02
C VAL A 287 -0.08 12.39 -27.76
N ARG A 288 -1.03 11.84 -28.53
CA ARG A 288 -2.04 12.61 -29.26
C ARG A 288 -2.95 13.41 -28.32
N ALA A 289 -3.31 12.83 -27.18
CA ALA A 289 -4.08 13.52 -26.15
C ALA A 289 -3.32 14.74 -25.62
N PHE A 290 -2.04 14.58 -25.29
CA PHE A 290 -1.18 15.66 -24.83
C PHE A 290 -1.04 16.76 -25.89
N GLU A 291 -0.82 16.41 -27.15
CA GLU A 291 -0.76 17.38 -28.27
C GLU A 291 -2.06 18.18 -28.38
N SER A 292 -3.23 17.51 -28.30
CA SER A 292 -4.53 18.19 -28.35
C SER A 292 -4.79 19.18 -27.22
N LEU A 293 -4.03 19.13 -26.11
CA LEU A 293 -4.14 20.12 -25.03
C LEU A 293 -3.45 21.45 -25.36
N GLN A 294 -2.69 21.51 -26.46
CA GLN A 294 -1.85 22.64 -26.84
C GLN A 294 -2.47 23.55 -27.90
N ASP A 295 -3.67 23.26 -28.40
CA ASP A 295 -4.17 23.86 -29.65
C ASP A 295 -5.44 24.73 -29.51
N ASP A 296 -6.06 24.79 -28.33
CA ASP A 296 -7.43 25.34 -28.23
C ASP A 296 -7.54 26.80 -27.73
N ASN A 297 -6.49 27.38 -27.13
CA ASN A 297 -6.57 28.74 -26.56
C ASN A 297 -5.17 29.40 -26.40
N ALA A 298 -4.92 30.48 -27.14
CA ALA A 298 -3.63 31.19 -27.13
C ALA A 298 -3.24 31.74 -25.74
N GLU A 299 -4.19 32.31 -24.99
CA GLU A 299 -3.95 32.86 -23.65
C GLU A 299 -3.58 31.74 -22.66
N LEU A 300 -4.30 30.62 -22.69
CA LEU A 300 -3.98 29.47 -21.84
C LEU A 300 -2.67 28.80 -22.27
N ASN A 301 -2.37 28.74 -23.56
CA ASN A 301 -1.11 28.21 -24.07
C ASN A 301 0.09 29.02 -23.56
N ASP A 302 -0.05 30.34 -23.47
CA ASP A 302 0.99 31.20 -22.89
C ASP A 302 1.17 30.94 -21.39
N ILE A 303 0.07 30.84 -20.64
CA ILE A 303 0.11 30.51 -19.20
C ILE A 303 0.75 29.14 -18.97
N PHE A 304 0.42 28.13 -19.77
CA PHE A 304 0.86 26.74 -19.58
C PHE A 304 2.16 26.38 -20.29
N ARG A 305 2.77 27.30 -21.05
CA ARG A 305 3.94 27.05 -21.92
C ARG A 305 5.04 26.23 -21.25
N GLU A 306 5.51 26.66 -20.09
CA GLU A 306 6.58 25.96 -19.36
C GLU A 306 6.11 24.61 -18.79
N LEU A 307 4.83 24.50 -18.43
CA LEU A 307 4.26 23.24 -17.98
C LEU A 307 4.14 22.24 -19.14
N HIS A 308 3.83 22.70 -20.36
CA HIS A 308 3.83 21.88 -21.58
C HIS A 308 5.20 21.27 -21.82
N VAL A 309 6.26 22.09 -21.75
CA VAL A 309 7.64 21.64 -21.93
C VAL A 309 8.02 20.62 -20.87
N TYR A 310 7.69 20.89 -19.60
CA TYR A 310 7.92 19.95 -18.51
C TYR A 310 7.21 18.61 -18.74
N VAL A 311 5.92 18.64 -19.10
CA VAL A 311 5.14 17.41 -19.28
C VAL A 311 5.66 16.59 -20.45
N ARG A 312 6.01 17.24 -21.56
CA ARG A 312 6.63 16.58 -22.72
C ARG A 312 7.92 15.86 -22.32
N ARG A 313 8.88 16.60 -21.77
CA ARG A 313 10.22 16.07 -21.45
C ARG A 313 10.17 14.97 -20.39
N GLN A 314 9.45 15.23 -19.29
CA GLN A 314 9.46 14.31 -18.16
C GLN A 314 8.52 13.12 -18.37
N TRP A 315 7.28 13.35 -18.78
CA TRP A 315 6.24 12.31 -18.76
C TRP A 315 6.06 11.59 -20.10
N ILE A 316 6.28 12.28 -21.21
CA ILE A 316 6.13 11.70 -22.55
C ILE A 316 7.45 11.09 -23.05
N GLU A 317 8.56 11.82 -22.95
CA GLU A 317 9.86 11.39 -23.49
C GLU A 317 10.62 10.48 -22.51
N ARG A 318 10.79 10.91 -21.25
CA ARG A 318 11.62 10.17 -20.28
C ARG A 318 10.89 8.98 -19.63
N ILE A 319 9.70 9.22 -19.08
CA ILE A 319 8.92 8.17 -18.40
C ILE A 319 8.25 7.23 -19.41
N THR A 320 7.83 7.77 -20.55
CA THR A 320 7.08 7.14 -21.64
C THR A 320 5.61 6.83 -21.31
N PRO A 321 4.71 6.90 -22.32
CA PRO A 321 3.30 6.54 -22.17
C PRO A 321 3.05 5.14 -21.60
N ASP A 322 3.89 4.16 -21.92
CA ASP A 322 3.73 2.78 -21.44
C ASP A 322 3.88 2.68 -19.92
N HIS A 323 4.89 3.33 -19.34
CA HIS A 323 5.07 3.32 -17.90
C HIS A 323 4.06 4.24 -17.18
N LEU A 324 3.71 5.37 -17.83
CA LEU A 324 2.78 6.35 -17.29
C LEU A 324 1.33 5.84 -17.24
N SER A 325 0.89 5.10 -18.25
CA SER A 325 -0.50 4.69 -18.39
C SER A 325 -0.93 3.73 -17.28
N VAL A 326 -2.07 4.06 -16.67
CA VAL A 326 -2.79 3.22 -15.71
C VAL A 326 -4.12 2.71 -16.29
N TYR A 327 -4.23 2.70 -17.63
CA TYR A 327 -5.39 2.21 -18.36
C TYR A 327 -5.74 0.77 -17.98
N ARG A 328 -7.01 0.51 -17.67
CA ARG A 328 -7.54 -0.80 -17.23
C ARG A 328 -6.83 -1.42 -16.01
N GLN A 329 -6.00 -0.66 -15.29
CA GLN A 329 -5.34 -1.14 -14.08
C GLN A 329 -6.30 -1.12 -12.90
N ARG A 330 -6.43 -2.24 -12.19
CA ARG A 330 -7.25 -2.34 -10.96
C ARG A 330 -6.70 -1.45 -9.85
N HIS A 331 -5.38 -1.47 -9.68
CA HIS A 331 -4.66 -0.64 -8.72
C HIS A 331 -3.86 0.45 -9.45
N ARG A 332 -4.05 1.70 -9.05
CA ARG A 332 -3.47 2.89 -9.73
C ARG A 332 -2.79 3.86 -8.78
N THR A 333 -3.23 3.87 -7.52
CA THR A 333 -2.70 4.74 -6.48
C THR A 333 -2.12 3.91 -5.36
N ASN A 334 -1.15 4.48 -4.65
CA ASN A 334 -0.49 3.81 -3.54
C ASN A 334 -1.26 3.92 -2.21
N ASN A 335 -2.59 4.02 -2.25
CA ASN A 335 -3.42 4.28 -1.07
C ASN A 335 -3.18 3.28 0.07
N VAL A 336 -2.87 2.02 -0.26
CA VAL A 336 -2.58 0.99 0.73
C VAL A 336 -1.28 1.30 1.45
N MET A 337 -0.21 1.64 0.72
CA MET A 337 1.06 2.01 1.35
C MET A 337 0.97 3.34 2.08
N GLU A 338 0.22 4.33 1.59
CA GLU A 338 0.00 5.59 2.32
C GLU A 338 -0.75 5.36 3.64
N SER A 339 -1.78 4.50 3.64
CA SER A 339 -2.49 4.12 4.86
C SER A 339 -1.55 3.40 5.83
N TYR A 340 -0.71 2.52 5.30
CA TYR A 340 0.32 1.84 6.07
C TYR A 340 1.34 2.82 6.66
N HIS A 341 1.92 3.71 5.86
CA HIS A 341 2.90 4.70 6.29
C HIS A 341 2.28 5.64 7.32
N ARG A 342 1.01 6.05 7.17
CA ARG A 342 0.31 6.83 8.20
C ARG A 342 0.17 6.07 9.51
N ARG A 343 -0.16 4.78 9.48
CA ARG A 343 -0.21 3.93 10.69
C ARG A 343 1.17 3.70 11.30
N LEU A 344 2.20 3.53 10.46
CA LEU A 344 3.59 3.41 10.91
C LEU A 344 4.01 4.71 11.62
N ASN A 345 3.75 5.86 10.99
CA ASN A 345 4.00 7.19 11.54
C ASN A 345 3.17 7.46 12.82
N SER A 346 1.95 6.94 12.94
CA SER A 346 1.15 7.14 14.16
C SER A 346 1.66 6.32 15.35
N LYS A 347 2.40 5.23 15.09
CA LYS A 347 3.00 4.37 16.11
C LYS A 347 4.42 4.79 16.49
N LEU A 348 5.07 5.64 15.68
CA LEU A 348 6.45 6.04 15.84
C LEU A 348 6.54 7.54 16.12
N VAL A 349 7.41 7.92 17.05
CA VAL A 349 7.86 9.31 17.13
C VAL A 349 8.76 9.62 15.92
N ARG A 350 8.91 10.90 15.58
CA ARG A 350 9.85 11.32 14.53
C ARG A 350 11.26 10.86 14.91
N HIS A 351 11.93 10.14 14.02
CA HIS A 351 13.25 9.51 14.25
C HIS A 351 13.31 8.59 15.48
N PRO A 352 12.61 7.45 15.45
CA PRO A 352 12.62 6.48 16.56
C PRO A 352 14.02 5.88 16.78
N GLY A 353 14.24 5.25 17.95
CA GLY A 353 15.39 4.38 18.13
C GLY A 353 15.30 3.17 17.18
N VAL A 354 16.44 2.71 16.66
CA VAL A 354 16.46 1.60 15.68
C VAL A 354 15.84 0.31 16.21
N TRP A 355 16.04 0.02 17.50
CA TRP A 355 15.46 -1.15 18.15
C TRP A 355 13.93 -1.04 18.30
N ASP A 356 13.40 0.16 18.55
CA ASP A 356 11.96 0.41 18.60
C ASP A 356 11.33 0.28 17.21
N LEU A 357 12.00 0.81 16.19
CA LEU A 357 11.58 0.65 14.80
C LEU A 357 11.51 -0.83 14.41
N ILE A 358 12.56 -1.61 14.66
CA ILE A 358 12.60 -3.04 14.34
C ILE A 358 11.47 -3.79 15.06
N GLN A 359 11.23 -3.52 16.34
CA GLN A 359 10.11 -4.15 17.06
C GLN A 359 8.76 -3.83 16.43
N ILE A 360 8.53 -2.58 16.03
CA ILE A 360 7.27 -2.17 15.40
C ILE A 360 7.10 -2.83 14.02
N LEU A 361 8.18 -2.97 13.25
CA LEU A 361 8.14 -3.70 11.98
C LEU A 361 7.81 -5.19 12.20
N ILE A 362 8.37 -5.82 13.24
CA ILE A 362 8.02 -7.20 13.60
C ILE A 362 6.56 -7.31 14.03
N ASP A 363 6.05 -6.38 14.85
CA ASP A 363 4.65 -6.40 15.29
C ASP A 363 3.68 -6.22 14.10
N ILE A 364 4.05 -5.39 13.14
CA ILE A 364 3.35 -5.24 11.87
C ILE A 364 3.35 -6.55 11.09
N GLN A 365 4.50 -7.21 10.96
CA GLN A 365 4.65 -8.47 10.26
C GLN A 365 3.81 -9.58 10.93
N ASN A 366 3.83 -9.67 12.25
CA ASN A 366 3.00 -10.63 13.00
C ASN A 366 1.50 -10.37 12.79
N THR A 367 1.09 -9.10 12.78
CA THR A 367 -0.30 -8.73 12.48
C THR A 367 -0.68 -9.18 11.06
N ALA A 368 0.20 -8.96 10.09
CA ALA A 368 -0.02 -9.35 8.70
C ALA A 368 -0.17 -10.87 8.52
N VAL A 369 0.61 -11.67 9.26
CA VAL A 369 0.49 -13.14 9.29
C VAL A 369 -0.90 -13.55 9.80
N ILE A 370 -1.34 -12.98 10.92
CA ILE A 370 -2.66 -13.30 11.52
C ILE A 370 -3.80 -12.90 10.56
N GLU A 371 -3.72 -11.71 9.96
CA GLU A 371 -4.74 -11.24 9.01
C GLU A 371 -4.82 -12.12 7.75
N LEU A 372 -3.68 -12.62 7.25
CA LEU A 372 -3.67 -13.57 6.13
C LEU A 372 -4.39 -14.87 6.52
N MET A 373 -4.07 -15.44 7.69
CA MET A 373 -4.74 -16.65 8.20
C MET A 373 -6.24 -16.44 8.44
N GLN A 374 -6.66 -15.24 8.82
CA GLN A 374 -8.07 -14.88 8.96
C GLN A 374 -8.77 -14.87 7.60
N LEU A 375 -8.15 -14.28 6.58
CA LEU A 375 -8.70 -14.26 5.22
C LEU A 375 -8.82 -15.67 4.62
N GLU A 376 -7.84 -16.54 4.84
CA GLU A 376 -7.89 -17.95 4.39
C GLU A 376 -9.06 -18.71 5.01
N ARG A 377 -9.57 -18.24 6.16
CA ARG A 377 -10.75 -18.77 6.83
C ARG A 377 -12.03 -18.01 6.48
N ASN A 378 -12.02 -17.21 5.43
CA ASN A 378 -13.11 -16.34 4.98
C ASN A 378 -13.60 -15.34 6.05
N ALA A 379 -12.76 -14.99 7.03
CA ALA A 379 -13.08 -13.95 7.99
C ALA A 379 -12.87 -12.57 7.38
N THR A 380 -13.68 -11.59 7.81
CA THR A 380 -13.52 -10.21 7.38
C THR A 380 -12.36 -9.55 8.12
N VAL A 381 -11.41 -9.00 7.38
CA VAL A 381 -10.30 -8.21 7.94
C VAL A 381 -10.52 -6.72 7.68
N PHE A 382 -9.94 -5.87 8.52
CA PHE A 382 -10.18 -4.43 8.54
C PHE A 382 -9.67 -3.67 7.29
N ARG A 383 -9.13 -4.35 6.26
CA ARG A 383 -8.27 -3.77 5.22
C ARG A 383 -8.95 -3.54 3.85
N ILE A 384 -10.24 -3.25 3.79
CA ILE A 384 -10.86 -2.82 2.52
C ILE A 384 -10.77 -1.30 2.41
N ALA A 385 -9.98 -0.80 1.46
CA ALA A 385 -9.95 0.61 1.10
C ALA A 385 -11.29 1.02 0.45
N ARG A 386 -12.32 1.30 1.25
CA ARG A 386 -13.65 1.74 0.79
C ARG A 386 -13.65 3.10 0.06
N LYS A 387 -12.52 3.82 0.06
CA LYS A 387 -12.48 5.26 -0.24
C LYS A 387 -12.64 5.67 -1.71
N ASN A 388 -12.59 4.76 -2.68
CA ASN A 388 -12.65 5.11 -4.11
C ASN A 388 -13.57 4.24 -4.99
N ILE A 389 -14.55 3.53 -4.40
CA ILE A 389 -15.46 2.65 -5.16
C ILE A 389 -16.16 3.41 -6.30
N PHE A 390 -16.72 4.58 -6.02
CA PHE A 390 -17.39 5.41 -7.03
C PHE A 390 -16.45 5.93 -8.12
N PHE A 391 -15.24 6.34 -7.75
CA PHE A 391 -14.23 6.77 -8.72
C PHE A 391 -13.88 5.62 -9.67
N ASN A 392 -13.63 4.44 -9.12
CA ASN A 392 -13.31 3.24 -9.89
C ASN A 392 -14.46 2.84 -10.82
N ALA A 393 -15.70 2.82 -10.31
CA ALA A 393 -16.88 2.46 -11.09
C ALA A 393 -17.09 3.45 -12.26
N ARG A 394 -16.97 4.75 -12.01
CA ARG A 394 -17.11 5.77 -13.07
C ARG A 394 -15.99 5.70 -14.09
N LEU A 395 -14.75 5.47 -13.65
CA LEU A 395 -13.61 5.32 -14.56
C LEU A 395 -13.76 4.07 -15.43
N ASN A 396 -14.17 2.94 -14.84
CA ASN A 396 -14.43 1.72 -15.61
C ASN A 396 -15.51 1.95 -16.68
N LEU A 397 -16.61 2.61 -16.33
CA LEU A 397 -17.65 2.96 -17.30
C LEU A 397 -17.12 3.89 -18.41
N ALA A 398 -16.24 4.84 -18.07
CA ALA A 398 -15.62 5.71 -19.06
C ALA A 398 -14.67 4.94 -19.99
N TRP A 399 -13.92 3.96 -19.45
CA TRP A 399 -13.10 3.05 -20.25
C TRP A 399 -13.94 2.15 -21.15
N ASP A 400 -15.06 1.60 -20.67
CA ASP A 400 -15.97 0.78 -21.48
C ASP A 400 -16.51 1.60 -22.66
N LYS A 401 -16.89 2.86 -22.42
CA LYS A 401 -17.31 3.75 -23.50
C LYS A 401 -16.19 4.09 -24.48
N LEU A 402 -14.95 4.20 -24.01
CA LEU A 402 -13.79 4.45 -24.87
C LEU A 402 -13.48 3.23 -25.75
N ASP A 403 -13.47 2.02 -25.16
CA ASP A 403 -13.21 0.76 -25.87
C ASP A 403 -14.30 0.46 -26.92
N ASP A 404 -15.56 0.72 -26.60
CA ASP A 404 -16.68 0.53 -27.52
C ASP A 404 -16.78 1.65 -28.59
N GLY A 405 -15.88 2.63 -28.58
CA GLY A 405 -15.89 3.78 -29.49
C GLY A 405 -17.00 4.81 -29.23
N ARG A 406 -17.76 4.67 -28.14
CA ARG A 406 -18.81 5.63 -27.72
C ARG A 406 -18.23 6.93 -27.19
N PHE A 407 -17.01 6.90 -26.67
CA PHE A 407 -16.22 8.09 -26.32
C PHE A 407 -15.08 8.25 -27.30
N SER A 408 -14.95 9.43 -27.88
CA SER A 408 -13.68 9.84 -28.48
C SER A 408 -12.63 10.12 -27.38
N MET A 409 -11.36 10.26 -27.77
CA MET A 409 -10.30 10.72 -26.88
C MET A 409 -10.66 12.04 -26.18
N ALA A 410 -11.25 12.98 -26.92
CA ALA A 410 -11.66 14.28 -26.40
C ALA A 410 -12.80 14.15 -25.38
N ASP A 411 -13.78 13.27 -25.64
CA ASP A 411 -14.90 13.03 -24.72
C ASP A 411 -14.43 12.36 -23.44
N PHE A 412 -13.49 11.41 -23.55
CA PHE A 412 -12.88 10.79 -22.39
C PHE A 412 -12.14 11.81 -21.51
N LEU A 413 -11.35 12.70 -22.10
CA LEU A 413 -10.66 13.76 -21.36
C LEU A 413 -11.64 14.73 -20.70
N ARG A 414 -12.69 15.17 -21.41
CA ARG A 414 -13.77 16.01 -20.84
C ARG A 414 -14.43 15.32 -19.65
N HIS A 415 -14.74 14.03 -19.76
CA HIS A 415 -15.35 13.27 -18.67
C HIS A 415 -14.40 13.08 -17.48
N SER A 416 -13.12 12.84 -17.77
CA SER A 416 -12.10 12.53 -16.75
C SER A 416 -11.75 13.71 -15.85
N VAL A 417 -11.97 14.94 -16.31
CA VAL A 417 -11.81 16.17 -15.49
C VAL A 417 -12.58 16.07 -14.16
N HIS A 418 -13.80 15.54 -14.20
CA HIS A 418 -14.63 15.37 -12.99
C HIS A 418 -14.19 14.20 -12.11
N LEU A 419 -13.54 13.19 -12.70
CA LEU A 419 -12.99 12.08 -11.94
C LEU A 419 -11.81 12.55 -11.07
N VAL A 420 -10.97 13.41 -11.64
CA VAL A 420 -9.75 13.92 -10.97
C VAL A 420 -9.99 15.19 -10.14
N GLU A 421 -11.15 15.84 -10.23
CA GLU A 421 -11.47 17.06 -9.48
C GLU A 421 -11.31 16.90 -7.96
N ARG A 422 -11.74 15.76 -7.42
CA ARG A 422 -11.57 15.47 -5.99
C ARG A 422 -10.11 15.24 -5.63
N LEU A 423 -9.35 14.61 -6.52
CA LEU A 423 -7.92 14.38 -6.34
C LEU A 423 -7.16 15.72 -6.38
N ASP A 424 -7.49 16.62 -7.31
CA ASP A 424 -7.00 18.00 -7.39
C ASP A 424 -7.20 18.75 -6.07
N ARG A 425 -8.41 18.72 -5.48
CA ARG A 425 -8.67 19.30 -4.15
C ARG A 425 -7.81 18.66 -3.05
N GLN A 426 -7.76 17.33 -2.99
CA GLN A 426 -7.01 16.59 -1.97
C GLN A 426 -5.50 16.87 -2.03
N ILE A 427 -4.91 16.86 -3.22
CA ILE A 427 -3.48 17.15 -3.39
C ILE A 427 -3.20 18.63 -3.06
N ASN A 428 -4.12 19.54 -3.38
CA ASN A 428 -3.98 20.96 -3.00
C ASN A 428 -3.96 21.17 -1.48
N GLU A 429 -4.83 20.49 -0.73
CA GLU A 429 -4.84 20.51 0.74
C GLU A 429 -3.54 19.93 1.31
N TRP A 430 -3.07 18.80 0.78
CA TRP A 430 -1.83 18.14 1.25
C TRP A 430 -0.56 18.96 1.01
N ASN A 431 -0.48 19.68 -0.10
CA ASN A 431 0.68 20.52 -0.42
C ASN A 431 0.68 21.85 0.36
N GLY A 432 -0.37 22.17 1.12
CA GLY A 432 -0.39 23.33 2.04
C GLY A 432 0.52 23.16 3.26
N ASP A 433 0.85 21.91 3.62
CA ASP A 433 1.62 21.54 4.82
C ASP A 433 3.09 21.13 4.53
N VAL A 434 3.57 21.27 3.29
CA VAL A 434 4.89 20.78 2.87
C VAL A 434 5.78 21.92 2.38
N GLN A 435 6.41 22.62 3.33
CA GLN A 435 7.60 23.45 3.06
C GLN A 435 8.91 22.62 2.99
N ASP A 436 8.87 21.32 3.31
CA ASP A 436 10.07 20.48 3.41
C ASP A 436 10.01 19.24 2.50
N VAL A 437 10.13 19.41 1.17
CA VAL A 437 10.70 18.40 0.25
C VAL A 437 11.30 19.14 -0.96
N LEU A 438 12.42 19.83 -0.73
CA LEU A 438 13.43 19.98 -1.79
C LEU A 438 14.07 18.60 -1.93
N ASP A 439 14.03 18.05 -3.16
CA ASP A 439 14.83 16.94 -3.71
C ASP A 439 14.02 16.21 -4.79
N ILE A 440 13.61 16.94 -5.83
CA ILE A 440 13.72 16.40 -7.18
C ILE A 440 14.83 17.24 -7.78
N GLU A 441 16.06 16.74 -7.71
CA GLU A 441 17.15 17.29 -8.51
C GLU A 441 16.73 17.13 -9.99
N ASP A 442 16.39 18.24 -10.64
CA ASP A 442 16.36 18.31 -12.10
C ASP A 442 17.84 18.12 -12.54
N PRO A 443 18.23 17.03 -13.23
CA PRO A 443 19.56 16.96 -13.79
C PRO A 443 19.63 18.00 -14.92
N VAL A 444 20.37 19.07 -14.69
CA VAL A 444 20.84 19.95 -15.75
C VAL A 444 21.69 19.08 -16.68
N PRO A 445 21.37 18.95 -17.98
CA PRO A 445 22.26 18.27 -18.90
C PRO A 445 23.57 19.07 -18.96
N GLU A 446 24.69 18.43 -18.65
CA GLU A 446 26.00 19.04 -18.92
C GLU A 446 26.09 19.38 -20.41
N PRO A 447 26.55 20.60 -20.79
CA PRO A 447 26.76 20.92 -22.18
C PRO A 447 27.81 19.97 -22.76
N ILE A 448 27.46 19.31 -23.86
CA ILE A 448 28.41 18.55 -24.67
C ILE A 448 29.47 19.55 -25.16
N GLN A 449 30.67 19.49 -24.58
CA GLN A 449 31.80 20.25 -25.08
C GLN A 449 32.26 19.63 -26.41
N PRO A 450 32.39 20.42 -27.49
CA PRO A 450 32.93 19.91 -28.73
C PRO A 450 34.42 19.57 -28.57
N LEU A 451 34.82 18.38 -29.05
CA LEU A 451 36.23 17.99 -29.19
C LEU A 451 36.96 19.01 -30.08
N ASN A 452 37.88 19.77 -29.48
CA ASN A 452 38.87 20.54 -30.23
C ASN A 452 40.17 19.73 -30.30
N LEU A 453 40.63 19.49 -31.53
CA LEU A 453 41.99 19.03 -31.83
C LEU A 453 43.03 20.14 -31.54
N ASP A 454 44.21 19.73 -31.08
CA ASP A 454 45.36 20.53 -30.59
C ASP A 454 45.91 21.61 -31.56
N PRO A 455 46.77 22.55 -31.09
CA PRO A 455 48.22 22.31 -31.20
C PRO A 455 49.14 22.96 -30.12
N ILE A 456 50.12 22.15 -29.68
CA ILE A 456 51.57 22.33 -29.38
C ILE A 456 52.17 23.75 -29.12
N LEU A 457 53.16 23.79 -28.18
CA LEU A 457 54.26 24.76 -27.89
C LEU A 457 53.96 25.68 -26.69
N GLN A 458 54.83 25.98 -25.70
CA GLN A 458 56.30 25.93 -25.57
C GLN A 458 56.74 26.18 -24.10
N ASN A 459 57.64 25.33 -23.56
CA ASN A 459 58.86 25.65 -22.77
C ASN A 459 58.80 26.25 -21.32
N PRO A 460 59.91 26.31 -20.53
CA PRO A 460 60.83 25.26 -20.02
C PRO A 460 61.31 25.48 -18.54
N HIS A 461 62.14 24.55 -18.00
CA HIS A 461 63.08 24.60 -16.86
C HIS A 461 62.80 23.60 -15.69
N LEU A 462 63.49 22.44 -15.66
CA LEU A 462 64.73 22.07 -14.88
C LEU A 462 64.38 21.55 -13.45
N LEU A 463 64.74 20.35 -12.93
CA LEU A 463 65.80 19.35 -13.17
C LEU A 463 65.38 17.94 -12.65
N GLU A 464 65.88 16.87 -13.28
CA GLU A 464 65.77 15.42 -12.92
C GLU A 464 66.87 14.98 -11.89
N PRO A 465 67.19 13.67 -11.59
CA PRO A 465 66.61 12.37 -12.01
C PRO A 465 66.54 11.24 -10.93
N ASN A 466 65.71 10.21 -11.14
CA ASN A 466 66.18 8.83 -11.38
C ASN A 466 65.07 7.77 -11.58
N ASN A 467 65.21 7.05 -12.71
CA ASN A 467 65.02 5.61 -12.94
C ASN A 467 63.62 5.00 -13.13
N SER A 468 63.15 5.10 -14.39
CA SER A 468 62.66 4.08 -15.35
C SER A 468 61.67 2.95 -14.94
N PRO A 469 60.60 2.72 -15.75
CA PRO A 469 59.55 1.69 -15.58
C PRO A 469 59.73 0.47 -16.51
N PRO A 470 58.89 -0.58 -16.37
CA PRO A 470 58.24 -1.18 -17.56
C PRO A 470 56.79 -1.70 -17.25
N PRO A 471 56.05 -2.34 -18.19
CA PRO A 471 55.29 -1.74 -19.29
C PRO A 471 53.80 -2.17 -19.35
N LEU A 472 53.06 -1.58 -20.30
CA LEU A 472 51.69 -1.90 -20.72
C LEU A 472 51.55 -3.32 -21.32
N ILE A 473 50.46 -4.03 -21.00
CA ILE A 473 49.92 -5.13 -21.83
C ILE A 473 48.40 -5.02 -21.95
N PHE A 474 47.96 -4.99 -23.21
CA PHE A 474 46.59 -5.09 -23.72
C PHE A 474 45.98 -6.48 -23.47
N PHE A 475 44.70 -6.56 -23.13
CA PHE A 475 43.90 -7.78 -23.33
C PHE A 475 42.46 -7.49 -23.77
N GLN A 476 42.16 -7.87 -25.01
CA GLN A 476 40.90 -8.43 -25.50
C GLN A 476 41.27 -9.36 -26.68
N PRO A 477 40.40 -10.28 -27.14
CA PRO A 477 39.37 -11.07 -26.47
C PRO A 477 39.56 -12.59 -26.75
N GLN A 478 38.97 -13.50 -25.97
CA GLN A 478 38.82 -14.90 -26.40
C GLN A 478 37.39 -15.42 -26.24
N GLN A 479 36.97 -16.15 -27.28
CA GLN A 479 35.63 -16.65 -27.58
C GLN A 479 35.34 -18.00 -26.89
N ASN A 480 34.05 -18.25 -26.69
CA ASN A 480 33.38 -19.46 -26.19
C ASN A 480 33.78 -20.79 -26.87
N VAL A 481 33.88 -21.87 -26.06
CA VAL A 481 33.39 -23.25 -26.34
C VAL A 481 33.07 -23.94 -24.97
N PRO A 482 32.02 -24.79 -24.84
CA PRO A 482 31.41 -25.12 -23.54
C PRO A 482 32.01 -26.35 -22.84
N ALA A 483 32.02 -26.34 -21.50
CA ALA A 483 32.47 -27.46 -20.67
C ALA A 483 31.30 -28.33 -20.17
N SER A 484 31.44 -29.65 -20.32
CA SER A 484 30.52 -30.70 -19.85
C SER A 484 30.52 -30.85 -18.31
N PRO A 485 29.42 -31.29 -17.68
CA PRO A 485 29.37 -31.52 -16.23
C PRO A 485 29.99 -32.88 -15.82
N PRO A 486 30.54 -33.00 -14.59
CA PRO A 486 31.11 -34.24 -14.05
C PRO A 486 30.04 -35.24 -13.55
N PRO A 487 30.38 -36.54 -13.34
CA PRO A 487 29.41 -37.63 -13.20
C PRO A 487 28.75 -37.69 -11.82
N LEU A 488 27.48 -38.12 -11.80
CA LEU A 488 26.66 -38.36 -10.60
C LEU A 488 26.97 -39.74 -9.99
N VAL A 489 27.23 -39.75 -8.68
CA VAL A 489 27.32 -40.96 -7.86
C VAL A 489 25.93 -41.28 -7.30
N TYR A 490 25.39 -42.45 -7.66
CA TYR A 490 24.10 -42.94 -7.17
C TYR A 490 24.25 -43.58 -5.78
N PHE A 491 23.49 -43.10 -4.79
CA PHE A 491 23.14 -43.86 -3.60
C PHE A 491 21.72 -44.44 -3.80
N ASN A 492 21.63 -45.77 -3.80
CA ASN A 492 20.37 -46.50 -3.79
C ASN A 492 19.63 -46.27 -2.47
N VAL A 493 18.40 -45.76 -2.55
CA VAL A 493 17.42 -45.81 -1.45
C VAL A 493 16.13 -46.38 -2.05
N ASP A 494 15.63 -47.45 -1.43
CA ASP A 494 14.44 -48.18 -1.88
C ASP A 494 13.20 -47.29 -1.99
N PRO A 495 12.28 -47.57 -2.94
CA PRO A 495 11.05 -46.81 -3.10
C PRO A 495 10.06 -47.08 -1.95
N PRO A 496 9.32 -46.05 -1.47
CA PRO A 496 8.26 -46.27 -0.48
C PRO A 496 7.06 -47.01 -1.08
N VAL A 497 6.53 -47.93 -0.29
CA VAL A 497 5.34 -48.75 -0.54
C VAL A 497 4.12 -47.88 -0.87
N ARG A 498 3.45 -48.17 -2.01
CA ARG A 498 2.17 -47.55 -2.39
C ARG A 498 1.05 -48.02 -1.45
N VAL A 499 0.38 -47.07 -0.81
CA VAL A 499 -0.92 -47.28 -0.16
C VAL A 499 -2.02 -46.85 -1.15
N PRO A 500 -3.10 -47.63 -1.36
CA PRO A 500 -4.16 -47.26 -2.31
C PRO A 500 -5.03 -46.13 -1.75
N SER A 501 -5.36 -45.14 -2.60
CA SER A 501 -6.29 -44.06 -2.29
C SER A 501 -7.76 -44.51 -2.34
N PRO A 502 -8.67 -43.97 -1.51
CA PRO A 502 -10.10 -44.28 -1.57
C PRO A 502 -10.77 -43.66 -2.81
N ILE A 503 -11.60 -44.45 -3.47
CA ILE A 503 -12.48 -44.05 -4.58
C ILE A 503 -13.66 -43.26 -4.01
N LEU A 504 -13.88 -42.03 -4.47
CA LEU A 504 -15.10 -41.26 -4.23
C LEU A 504 -15.99 -41.23 -5.49
N PRO A 505 -17.32 -41.31 -5.35
CA PRO A 505 -18.25 -41.52 -6.47
C PRO A 505 -18.56 -40.22 -7.25
N LEU A 506 -18.76 -40.39 -8.56
CA LEU A 506 -19.17 -39.37 -9.52
C LEU A 506 -20.58 -38.81 -9.20
N PRO A 507 -20.81 -37.49 -9.31
CA PRO A 507 -22.15 -36.92 -9.27
C PRO A 507 -22.93 -37.17 -10.58
N ASN A 508 -24.20 -37.54 -10.43
CA ASN A 508 -25.13 -37.86 -11.50
C ASN A 508 -25.42 -36.69 -12.45
N ARG A 509 -25.51 -37.01 -13.76
CA ARG A 509 -26.10 -36.18 -14.81
C ARG A 509 -27.57 -35.86 -14.48
N PRO A 510 -28.04 -34.62 -14.68
CA PRO A 510 -29.47 -34.34 -14.78
C PRO A 510 -30.04 -34.94 -16.07
N VAL A 511 -31.22 -35.51 -15.93
CA VAL A 511 -32.04 -36.19 -16.93
C VAL A 511 -32.84 -35.15 -17.73
N ASP A 512 -32.86 -35.29 -19.06
CA ASP A 512 -33.72 -34.50 -19.96
C ASP A 512 -35.22 -34.79 -19.69
N PRO A 513 -36.11 -33.78 -19.69
CA PRO A 513 -37.55 -34.00 -19.78
C PRO A 513 -38.03 -34.07 -21.24
N PRO A 514 -39.20 -34.69 -21.48
CA PRO A 514 -39.59 -35.23 -22.78
C PRO A 514 -40.14 -34.18 -23.76
N GLN A 515 -39.95 -34.47 -25.04
CA GLN A 515 -40.66 -33.86 -26.17
C GLN A 515 -42.11 -34.36 -26.20
N ASP A 516 -43.07 -33.46 -26.41
CA ASP A 516 -44.22 -33.69 -27.29
C ASP A 516 -45.04 -32.40 -27.56
N LEU A 517 -45.39 -32.25 -28.85
CA LEU A 517 -46.57 -31.64 -29.48
C LEU A 517 -46.71 -30.10 -29.70
N GLU A 518 -46.52 -29.76 -30.98
CA GLU A 518 -47.44 -29.04 -31.91
C GLU A 518 -47.73 -27.51 -31.82
N ASN A 519 -47.30 -26.85 -32.93
CA ASN A 519 -48.02 -25.90 -33.79
C ASN A 519 -48.97 -24.83 -33.18
N VAL A 520 -48.58 -23.54 -33.26
CA VAL A 520 -49.42 -22.43 -33.82
C VAL A 520 -48.49 -21.29 -34.31
N GLY A 521 -48.73 -20.78 -35.53
CA GLY A 521 -47.95 -19.73 -36.21
C GLY A 521 -48.15 -18.28 -35.70
N PRO A 522 -47.48 -17.28 -36.30
CA PRO A 522 -47.39 -15.93 -35.77
C PRO A 522 -48.47 -14.98 -36.32
N PRO A 523 -48.86 -13.92 -35.59
CA PRO A 523 -49.49 -12.75 -36.17
C PRO A 523 -48.59 -11.51 -36.18
N SER A 524 -48.76 -10.73 -37.25
CA SER A 524 -48.06 -9.53 -37.70
C SER A 524 -48.26 -8.26 -36.84
N PRO A 525 -47.45 -7.18 -37.01
CA PRO A 525 -47.45 -5.99 -36.15
C PRO A 525 -48.43 -4.89 -36.61
N PRO A 526 -48.93 -4.02 -35.71
CA PRO A 526 -49.64 -2.81 -36.12
C PRO A 526 -48.80 -1.52 -35.99
N GLN A 527 -49.28 -0.52 -36.73
CA GLN A 527 -48.60 0.63 -37.30
C GLN A 527 -48.49 1.85 -36.38
N ILE A 528 -47.54 2.72 -36.73
CA ILE A 528 -47.29 4.06 -36.20
C ILE A 528 -48.41 5.02 -36.62
N VAL A 529 -48.94 5.80 -35.67
CA VAL A 529 -49.70 7.04 -35.94
C VAL A 529 -49.12 8.17 -35.08
N GLN A 530 -48.64 9.23 -35.75
CA GLN A 530 -48.17 10.48 -35.13
C GLN A 530 -49.36 11.39 -34.84
N ASN A 531 -49.39 12.06 -33.68
CA ASN A 531 -50.06 13.35 -33.53
C ASN A 531 -49.38 14.19 -32.43
N ARG A 532 -49.07 15.45 -32.77
CA ARG A 532 -48.43 16.47 -31.92
C ARG A 532 -49.48 17.37 -31.28
N THR A 533 -49.35 17.64 -29.99
CA THR A 533 -49.77 18.89 -29.31
C THR A 533 -48.98 19.04 -28.00
N PRO A 534 -48.44 20.23 -27.65
CA PRO A 534 -47.74 20.43 -26.38
C PRO A 534 -48.69 20.96 -25.28
N PRO A 535 -48.67 20.44 -24.05
CA PRO A 535 -49.33 21.06 -22.90
C PRO A 535 -48.34 21.83 -21.98
N PRO A 536 -48.85 22.66 -21.04
CA PRO A 536 -48.22 23.91 -20.57
C PRO A 536 -47.28 23.74 -19.38
N ALA A 537 -46.50 24.80 -19.09
CA ALA A 537 -45.53 24.89 -18.01
C ALA A 537 -46.15 24.64 -16.61
N PHE A 538 -45.53 23.75 -15.83
CA PHE A 538 -46.01 23.33 -14.51
C PHE A 538 -45.32 24.10 -13.38
N GLN A 539 -46.12 24.64 -12.45
CA GLN A 539 -45.69 25.17 -11.15
C GLN A 539 -45.80 24.07 -10.08
N PHE A 540 -44.85 24.03 -9.14
CA PHE A 540 -44.79 23.02 -8.07
C PHE A 540 -45.94 23.17 -7.05
N PRO A 541 -46.58 22.07 -6.60
CA PRO A 541 -47.51 22.09 -5.47
C PRO A 541 -46.75 22.01 -4.12
N PRO A 542 -47.36 22.53 -3.02
CA PRO A 542 -46.77 22.50 -1.68
C PRO A 542 -46.90 21.13 -0.99
N ILE A 543 -46.01 20.90 -0.01
CA ILE A 543 -45.80 19.64 0.72
C ILE A 543 -47.00 19.32 1.65
N PRO A 544 -47.56 18.09 1.63
CA PRO A 544 -48.60 17.67 2.57
C PRO A 544 -48.07 17.38 3.99
N GLU A 545 -48.91 17.71 4.97
CA GLU A 545 -48.65 17.82 6.41
C GLU A 545 -48.78 16.49 7.19
N GLU A 546 -48.34 15.36 6.60
CA GLU A 546 -48.46 14.02 7.22
C GLU A 546 -47.10 13.35 7.48
N ILE A 547 -46.16 14.08 8.08
CA ILE A 547 -44.90 13.53 8.64
C ILE A 547 -44.91 13.72 10.17
N GLY A 548 -45.95 13.20 10.82
CA GLY A 548 -46.17 13.38 12.26
C GLY A 548 -46.29 12.08 13.09
N ILE A 549 -46.43 10.90 12.47
CA ILE A 549 -46.86 9.68 13.19
C ILE A 549 -46.00 8.44 12.86
N LEU A 550 -44.69 8.62 12.64
CA LEU A 550 -43.75 7.49 12.43
C LEU A 550 -42.50 7.56 13.32
N PHE A 551 -42.63 8.13 14.53
CA PHE A 551 -41.54 8.25 15.52
C PHE A 551 -41.80 7.57 16.88
N ALA A 552 -42.70 6.59 16.94
CA ALA A 552 -42.99 5.90 18.20
C ALA A 552 -43.30 4.41 18.03
N ALA A 553 -42.39 3.63 17.44
CA ALA A 553 -42.41 2.17 17.54
C ALA A 553 -41.16 1.50 16.95
N PHE A 554 -39.94 1.72 17.50
CA PHE A 554 -38.80 0.81 17.28
C PHE A 554 -37.80 0.90 18.45
N ASP A 555 -38.27 0.55 19.66
CA ASP A 555 -37.42 -0.05 20.69
C ASP A 555 -37.77 -1.55 20.70
N ASN A 556 -36.99 -2.35 19.97
CA ASN A 556 -36.81 -3.78 20.22
C ASN A 556 -35.60 -4.26 19.42
N GLU A 557 -34.53 -4.53 20.15
CA GLU A 557 -33.36 -5.28 19.72
C GLU A 557 -33.78 -6.73 19.47
N ASP A 558 -34.13 -7.09 18.23
CA ASP A 558 -34.04 -8.45 17.69
C ASP A 558 -34.57 -8.49 16.25
N ASN A 559 -33.69 -8.26 15.26
CA ASN A 559 -33.88 -8.76 13.88
C ASN A 559 -32.64 -8.58 12.97
N PHE A 560 -31.44 -8.88 13.49
CA PHE A 560 -30.20 -8.85 12.69
C PHE A 560 -29.95 -10.17 11.92
N HIS A 561 -30.98 -10.75 11.29
CA HIS A 561 -30.81 -11.90 10.39
C HIS A 561 -31.85 -11.90 9.28
N ARG A 562 -31.63 -11.08 8.24
CA ARG A 562 -32.14 -11.24 6.86
C ARG A 562 -31.53 -10.17 5.95
N ILE A 563 -30.31 -10.38 5.46
CA ILE A 563 -29.85 -9.68 4.25
C ILE A 563 -30.35 -10.51 3.08
N VAL A 564 -31.55 -10.17 2.60
CA VAL A 564 -31.99 -10.58 1.26
C VAL A 564 -31.24 -9.66 0.29
N GLU A 565 -30.56 -10.24 -0.71
CA GLU A 565 -30.01 -9.50 -1.84
C GLU A 565 -31.14 -8.81 -2.61
N HIS A 566 -31.54 -7.62 -2.18
CA HIS A 566 -32.40 -6.75 -2.98
C HIS A 566 -31.55 -6.07 -4.05
N ARG A 567 -31.53 -6.67 -5.23
CA ARG A 567 -31.04 -6.03 -6.46
C ARG A 567 -32.07 -4.97 -6.86
N TRP A 568 -31.67 -3.70 -6.90
CA TRP A 568 -32.55 -2.63 -7.32
C TRP A 568 -32.62 -2.60 -8.85
N GLU A 569 -33.83 -2.75 -9.40
CA GLU A 569 -34.09 -2.67 -10.84
C GLU A 569 -34.79 -1.35 -11.17
N PRO A 570 -34.17 -0.49 -12.00
CA PRO A 570 -34.81 0.74 -12.42
C PRO A 570 -36.01 0.46 -13.32
N THR A 571 -37.15 1.10 -13.04
CA THR A 571 -38.39 0.99 -13.82
C THR A 571 -38.37 1.77 -15.15
N MET A 572 -37.31 2.54 -15.44
CA MET A 572 -37.21 3.40 -16.62
C MET A 572 -35.90 3.18 -17.40
N PRO A 573 -35.93 3.13 -18.74
CA PRO A 573 -34.72 3.02 -19.55
C PRO A 573 -33.88 4.32 -19.49
N VAL A 574 -32.56 4.14 -19.51
CA VAL A 574 -31.59 5.25 -19.53
C VAL A 574 -31.67 5.95 -20.89
N THR A 575 -32.21 7.16 -20.94
CA THR A 575 -32.15 8.01 -22.13
C THR A 575 -30.88 8.86 -22.07
N VAL A 576 -29.95 8.61 -23.01
CA VAL A 576 -28.77 9.43 -23.24
C VAL A 576 -29.17 10.54 -24.21
N PHE A 577 -28.95 11.80 -23.84
CA PHE A 577 -29.28 12.97 -24.68
C PHE A 577 -28.02 13.67 -25.17
N ASP A 578 -28.09 14.30 -26.35
CA ASP A 578 -27.02 15.14 -26.89
C ASP A 578 -26.84 16.43 -26.06
N ASP A 579 -25.57 16.78 -25.83
CA ASP A 579 -25.08 17.75 -24.83
C ASP A 579 -25.58 19.20 -24.99
N LEU A 580 -26.21 19.53 -26.12
CA LEU A 580 -26.54 20.91 -26.52
C LEU A 580 -27.92 21.41 -26.08
N SER A 581 -28.80 20.56 -25.53
CA SER A 581 -30.21 20.93 -25.26
C SER A 581 -30.65 20.92 -23.79
N MET A 582 -29.78 20.52 -22.86
CA MET A 582 -30.15 20.34 -21.45
C MET A 582 -29.60 21.42 -20.52
N SER A 583 -30.50 22.06 -19.77
CA SER A 583 -30.16 22.95 -18.66
C SER A 583 -29.24 22.24 -17.65
N PRO A 584 -28.16 22.88 -17.18
CA PRO A 584 -27.26 22.33 -16.17
C PRO A 584 -27.97 21.87 -14.89
N ALA A 585 -29.08 22.51 -14.53
CA ALA A 585 -29.89 22.18 -13.35
C ALA A 585 -30.58 20.80 -13.44
N LEU A 586 -30.73 20.26 -14.65
CA LEU A 586 -31.38 18.97 -14.89
C LEU A 586 -30.38 17.82 -15.11
N ARG A 587 -29.06 18.09 -15.03
CA ARG A 587 -28.03 17.08 -15.21
C ARG A 587 -27.79 16.33 -13.91
N CYS A 588 -27.64 15.01 -13.99
CA CYS A 588 -27.25 14.21 -12.84
C CYS A 588 -25.92 14.67 -12.26
N LEU A 589 -25.88 14.97 -10.96
CA LEU A 589 -24.70 15.45 -10.24
C LEU A 589 -23.57 14.40 -10.16
N VAL A 590 -23.82 13.17 -10.60
CA VAL A 590 -22.83 12.10 -10.64
C VAL A 590 -22.29 11.91 -12.06
N CYS A 591 -23.13 11.63 -13.06
CA CYS A 591 -22.61 11.39 -14.41
C CYS A 591 -22.54 12.64 -15.28
N TYR A 592 -23.29 13.71 -14.97
CA TYR A 592 -23.47 14.94 -15.78
C TYR A 592 -23.95 14.74 -17.23
N LEU A 593 -24.25 13.50 -17.62
CA LEU A 593 -24.64 13.09 -18.97
C LEU A 593 -26.16 12.88 -19.10
N ASN A 594 -26.77 12.34 -18.05
CA ASN A 594 -28.18 11.95 -18.08
C ASN A 594 -29.01 12.94 -17.26
N LYS A 595 -30.29 13.07 -17.61
CA LYS A 595 -31.25 13.80 -16.78
C LYS A 595 -31.29 13.22 -15.37
N VAL A 596 -31.54 14.04 -14.37
CA VAL A 596 -31.94 13.53 -13.05
C VAL A 596 -33.30 12.85 -13.18
N GLN A 597 -33.47 11.65 -12.65
CA GLN A 597 -34.76 10.96 -12.61
C GLN A 597 -35.16 10.56 -11.19
N TYR A 598 -34.23 10.61 -10.25
CA TYR A 598 -34.45 10.11 -8.90
C TYR A 598 -33.92 11.10 -7.87
N VAL A 599 -34.68 11.34 -6.80
CA VAL A 599 -34.24 12.08 -5.62
C VAL A 599 -34.07 11.11 -4.46
N MET A 600 -32.88 11.16 -3.86
CA MET A 600 -32.60 10.43 -2.64
C MET A 600 -33.25 11.13 -1.45
N GLN A 601 -33.45 10.39 -0.36
CA GLN A 601 -33.98 10.91 0.91
C GLN A 601 -33.20 12.12 1.47
N CYS A 602 -31.92 12.23 1.14
CA CYS A 602 -31.08 13.37 1.48
C CYS A 602 -31.24 14.59 0.54
N GLY A 603 -32.25 14.61 -0.32
CA GLY A 603 -32.58 15.71 -1.24
C GLY A 603 -31.72 15.80 -2.52
N HIS A 604 -30.76 14.90 -2.71
CA HIS A 604 -29.88 14.93 -3.89
C HIS A 604 -30.46 14.14 -5.05
N ALA A 605 -30.36 14.70 -6.27
CA ALA A 605 -30.94 14.13 -7.48
C ALA A 605 -29.90 13.42 -8.38
N PHE A 606 -30.26 12.25 -8.90
CA PHE A 606 -29.39 11.36 -9.68
C PHE A 606 -30.12 10.80 -10.90
N CYS A 607 -29.36 10.36 -11.91
CA CYS A 607 -29.93 9.64 -13.04
C CYS A 607 -30.11 8.16 -12.71
N THR A 608 -30.98 7.49 -13.47
CA THR A 608 -31.26 6.05 -13.37
C THR A 608 -30.00 5.19 -13.25
N THR A 609 -28.99 5.41 -14.10
CA THR A 609 -27.75 4.61 -14.08
C THR A 609 -26.95 4.80 -12.79
N CYS A 610 -26.84 6.03 -12.32
CA CYS A 610 -26.09 6.35 -11.10
C CYS A 610 -26.83 5.85 -9.86
N THR A 611 -28.15 5.94 -9.85
CA THR A 611 -29.02 5.37 -8.83
C THR A 611 -28.87 3.84 -8.79
N ALA A 612 -28.87 3.16 -9.94
CA ALA A 612 -28.66 1.71 -10.00
C ALA A 612 -27.33 1.29 -9.41
N THR A 613 -26.30 2.04 -9.75
CA THR A 613 -24.94 1.79 -9.25
C THR A 613 -24.86 2.01 -7.73
N LEU A 614 -25.61 2.98 -7.19
CA LEU A 614 -25.64 3.28 -5.76
C LEU A 614 -26.32 2.19 -4.93
N PHE A 615 -27.46 1.67 -5.40
CA PHE A 615 -28.24 0.68 -4.64
C PHE A 615 -27.77 -0.76 -4.83
N ASN A 616 -27.07 -1.07 -5.92
CA ASN A 616 -26.49 -2.41 -6.13
C ASN A 616 -25.14 -2.63 -5.43
N VAL A 617 -24.66 -1.66 -4.65
CA VAL A 617 -23.49 -1.81 -3.76
C VAL A 617 -24.03 -1.96 -2.33
N GLN A 618 -23.57 -2.99 -1.60
CA GLN A 618 -24.05 -3.43 -0.27
C GLN A 618 -24.21 -2.36 0.83
N VAL A 619 -23.80 -1.11 0.60
CA VAL A 619 -24.02 0.02 1.50
C VAL A 619 -24.43 1.25 0.69
N ALA A 620 -25.74 1.48 0.54
CA ALA A 620 -26.27 2.63 -0.18
C ALA A 620 -26.03 3.92 0.64
N LYS A 621 -24.98 4.67 0.30
CA LYS A 621 -24.73 6.04 0.82
C LYS A 621 -24.82 7.03 -0.31
N CYS A 622 -25.40 8.20 -0.04
CA CYS A 622 -25.47 9.28 -1.02
C CYS A 622 -24.08 9.67 -1.54
N ALA A 623 -23.92 9.73 -2.87
CA ALA A 623 -22.66 10.10 -3.51
C ALA A 623 -22.23 11.55 -3.22
N MET A 624 -23.17 12.42 -2.84
CA MET A 624 -22.92 13.85 -2.57
C MET A 624 -22.67 14.12 -1.08
N CYS A 625 -23.59 13.74 -0.20
CA CYS A 625 -23.52 14.08 1.23
C CYS A 625 -23.13 12.91 2.15
N ARG A 626 -23.01 11.68 1.63
CA ARG A 626 -22.69 10.45 2.38
C ARG A 626 -23.71 10.03 3.46
N ALA A 627 -24.89 10.65 3.49
CA ALA A 627 -26.00 10.16 4.29
C ALA A 627 -26.32 8.72 3.91
N GLU A 628 -26.64 7.89 4.91
CA GLU A 628 -27.16 6.55 4.67
C GLU A 628 -28.52 6.65 3.99
N LEU A 629 -28.69 5.88 2.93
CA LEU A 629 -29.92 5.85 2.15
C LEU A 629 -30.75 4.69 2.69
N HIS A 630 -31.83 5.00 3.40
CA HIS A 630 -32.69 4.00 4.03
C HIS A 630 -33.99 3.86 3.24
N GLY A 631 -33.95 3.24 2.06
CA GLY A 631 -35.14 2.99 1.24
C GLY A 631 -34.98 3.42 -0.21
N GLU A 632 -35.99 3.11 -1.02
CA GLU A 632 -35.95 3.37 -2.46
C GLU A 632 -35.97 4.88 -2.79
N PRO A 633 -35.26 5.29 -3.85
CA PRO A 633 -35.22 6.68 -4.26
C PRO A 633 -36.55 7.09 -4.91
N LEU A 634 -37.00 8.32 -4.64
CA LEU A 634 -38.24 8.84 -5.19
C LEU A 634 -38.04 9.21 -6.65
N LEU A 635 -38.95 8.76 -7.52
CA LEU A 635 -38.96 9.16 -8.92
C LEU A 635 -39.30 10.66 -9.02
N LEU A 636 -38.41 11.43 -9.62
CA LEU A 636 -38.73 12.78 -10.10
C LEU A 636 -39.62 12.62 -11.33
N TYR A 637 -40.88 13.01 -11.20
CA TYR A 637 -41.70 13.32 -12.36
C TYR A 637 -41.18 14.63 -12.96
N LEU A 638 -40.33 14.51 -13.98
CA LEU A 638 -39.83 15.64 -14.78
C LEU A 638 -40.76 15.94 -15.96
#